data_AF-D1B167-F1
#
_entry.id   AF-D1B167-F1
#
_cell.length_a   1.000
_cell.length_b   1.000
_cell.length_c   1.000
_cell.angle_alpha   90.00
_cell.angle_beta   90.00
_cell.angle_gamma   90.00
#
_symmetry.space_group_name_H-M   'P 1'
#
loop_
_entity.id
_entity.type
_entity.pdbx_description
1 polymer ?
#
loop_
_entity_poly.entity_id
_entity_poly.type
_entity_poly.pdbx_seq_one_letter_code
_entity_poly.pdbx_strand_id
1 'polypeptide(L)'
;MTNSLGDIQKSKAIIIFGANPAVNHPVGFQHFLKAKERNNSQLIVIDPRFTKTAAKADIYAQIRPGTDIPFMYGMLNIIFQNGWDDKEYVDARVFGMDKIREEAKKWTPELVEDVTGVPAQTLIQITNLYAKNRPGTLIWAMGLTQHSIGTSNTRMAPILQLALGNMGKAGGGTNILRGHDNVQGATDMGCLADSLPGYYGLVPVVWKYFAKSWGVDYEYLVKQFKDASWMEKPGFSLARWWAGVQNVKSDEKIENAGTSLKALLVFGNGITSVAQQAKIKEGLDNLDMLVLADPFVNEAAILTDKKDNVFILPAATQFETSGLVVATNRSAQWRYKVVEPLYESKPDQEIMFELAKRLGFYEQYTKGMLMQETKDGKLEMIPNKKDFVWPEDATNEIARIIKTIGLTGWTAERVKKHTDNWHMFDEVTGAGMGPMKGEYYGLPWPCWTKTHGGSPNLYDTSISVKEGGMGFRNNFGLEKDGVNLLAEKGSFPKGSKIETGYPEITKANIEAVLGITLTEEEKAACGANWKVDNSGILVQKCMEAGVCPYGNAKARAIVWNFPDHIPMHREPLHSPRHDLTLKYPAYADKANHFRVMTKYISVQSAKDYSKEFPINMVTGRLVTMNGAGIENRASKYIAALTPEMFCDIHPDLAHKHGIKNGHMMWIHSPEGTKIKVKAKYSYTVLPDMVFMPFHFAGYFQGVDRTGNFPAGTKPFASGESVNTVTNYGYDIITQIPETKGGLCRIEKA
;
A
#
# COMPACT_ATOMS: atom_id res chain seq x y z
N MET A 1 5.63 -1.97 5.88
CA MET A 1 5.72 -2.53 7.24
C MET A 1 6.99 -1.99 7.90
N THR A 2 6.98 -1.63 9.18
CA THR A 2 8.20 -1.15 9.86
C THR A 2 9.07 -2.27 10.39
N ASN A 3 8.50 -3.46 10.62
CA ASN A 3 9.21 -4.65 11.07
C ASN A 3 9.03 -5.78 10.04
N SER A 4 8.98 -7.05 10.49
CA SER A 4 8.75 -8.23 9.68
C SER A 4 7.64 -9.13 10.25
N LEU A 5 7.15 -10.09 9.46
CA LEU A 5 6.20 -11.09 9.95
C LEU A 5 6.80 -11.95 11.07
N GLY A 6 8.08 -12.34 10.94
CA GLY A 6 8.80 -13.10 11.96
C GLY A 6 8.89 -12.35 13.29
N ASP A 7 9.14 -11.04 13.26
CA ASP A 7 9.33 -10.18 14.43
C ASP A 7 8.04 -10.04 15.27
N ILE A 8 6.84 -10.23 14.68
CA ILE A 8 5.56 -10.24 15.40
C ILE A 8 5.55 -11.26 16.55
N GLN A 9 6.30 -12.36 16.43
CA GLN A 9 6.42 -13.38 17.47
C GLN A 9 6.98 -12.84 18.80
N LYS A 10 7.70 -11.72 18.77
CA LYS A 10 8.26 -11.06 19.95
C LYS A 10 7.28 -10.09 20.63
N SER A 11 6.14 -9.81 20.00
CA SER A 11 5.15 -8.86 20.52
C SER A 11 4.47 -9.35 21.80
N LYS A 12 4.26 -8.46 22.77
CA LYS A 12 3.48 -8.73 23.99
C LYS A 12 1.99 -8.46 23.81
N ALA A 13 1.62 -7.61 22.86
CA ALA A 13 0.23 -7.42 22.44
C ALA A 13 0.12 -7.09 20.95
N ILE A 14 -0.83 -7.71 20.28
CA ILE A 14 -1.09 -7.52 18.86
C ILE A 14 -2.49 -6.96 18.72
N ILE A 15 -2.61 -5.77 18.13
CA ILE A 15 -3.91 -5.23 17.74
C ILE A 15 -4.03 -5.31 16.21
N ILE A 16 -5.06 -6.03 15.75
CA ILE A 16 -5.42 -6.12 14.33
C ILE A 16 -6.64 -5.24 14.10
N PHE A 17 -6.44 -4.16 13.37
CA PHE A 17 -7.46 -3.14 13.11
C PHE A 17 -7.61 -2.96 11.61
N GLY A 18 -8.76 -3.33 11.04
CA GLY A 18 -8.99 -3.21 9.60
C GLY A 18 -8.16 -4.19 8.76
N ALA A 19 -7.89 -5.38 9.30
CA ALA A 19 -7.27 -6.50 8.60
C ALA A 19 -7.82 -7.85 9.09
N ASN A 20 -7.74 -8.87 8.22
CA ASN A 20 -8.20 -10.23 8.51
C ASN A 20 -7.15 -11.25 8.05
N PRO A 21 -5.95 -11.30 8.69
CA PRO A 21 -4.81 -12.12 8.29
C PRO A 21 -5.09 -13.62 8.22
N ALA A 22 -6.04 -14.16 8.98
CA ALA A 22 -6.45 -15.56 8.85
C ALA A 22 -7.11 -15.85 7.49
N VAL A 23 -7.57 -14.80 6.80
CA VAL A 23 -8.15 -14.88 5.47
C VAL A 23 -7.19 -14.42 4.38
N ASN A 24 -6.57 -13.25 4.56
CA ASN A 24 -5.80 -12.61 3.49
C ASN A 24 -4.27 -12.82 3.59
N HIS A 25 -3.76 -13.36 4.70
CA HIS A 25 -2.35 -13.69 4.90
C HIS A 25 -2.18 -14.99 5.72
N PRO A 26 -2.85 -16.10 5.37
CA PRO A 26 -3.00 -17.24 6.26
C PRO A 26 -1.67 -17.88 6.69
N VAL A 27 -0.67 -17.93 5.80
CA VAL A 27 0.68 -18.41 6.14
C VAL A 27 1.36 -17.45 7.13
N GLY A 28 1.33 -16.14 6.84
CA GLY A 28 1.89 -15.13 7.74
C GLY A 28 1.17 -15.06 9.10
N PHE A 29 -0.11 -15.42 9.16
CA PHE A 29 -0.90 -15.45 10.40
C PHE A 29 -0.37 -16.47 11.42
N GLN A 30 0.39 -17.49 10.98
CA GLN A 30 1.06 -18.41 11.90
C GLN A 30 1.99 -17.69 12.88
N HIS A 31 2.64 -16.59 12.48
CA HIS A 31 3.50 -15.82 13.39
C HIS A 31 2.72 -15.15 14.53
N PHE A 32 1.46 -14.80 14.30
CA PHE A 32 0.56 -14.21 15.30
C PHE A 32 0.15 -15.27 16.32
N LEU A 33 -0.17 -16.47 15.84
CA LEU A 33 -0.50 -17.62 16.69
C LEU A 33 0.71 -18.06 17.50
N LYS A 34 1.90 -18.17 16.89
CA LYS A 34 3.16 -18.43 17.60
C LYS A 34 3.45 -17.37 18.67
N ALA A 35 3.16 -16.08 18.42
CA ALA A 35 3.29 -15.03 19.44
C ALA A 35 2.37 -15.30 20.63
N LYS A 36 1.10 -15.66 20.38
CA LYS A 36 0.13 -16.00 21.42
C LYS A 36 0.58 -17.21 22.23
N GLU A 37 0.96 -18.30 21.56
CA GLU A 37 1.31 -19.58 22.19
C GLU A 37 2.66 -19.54 22.93
N ARG A 38 3.69 -18.91 22.35
CA ARG A 38 5.07 -18.97 22.85
C ARG A 38 5.46 -17.75 23.69
N ASN A 39 4.83 -16.60 23.46
CA ASN A 39 5.17 -15.33 24.11
C ASN A 39 4.03 -14.77 24.97
N ASN A 40 2.93 -15.53 25.13
CA ASN A 40 1.70 -15.11 25.81
C ASN A 40 1.14 -13.78 25.30
N SER A 41 1.32 -13.52 24.00
CA SER A 41 0.91 -12.27 23.36
C SER A 41 -0.61 -12.13 23.38
N GLN A 42 -1.09 -10.94 23.76
CA GLN A 42 -2.51 -10.61 23.78
C GLN A 42 -2.99 -10.23 22.38
N LEU A 43 -3.89 -11.02 21.78
CA LEU A 43 -4.41 -10.78 20.44
C LEU A 43 -5.76 -10.05 20.48
N ILE A 44 -5.80 -8.84 19.96
CA ILE A 44 -6.99 -7.98 19.93
C ILE A 44 -7.41 -7.77 18.47
N VAL A 45 -8.70 -7.91 18.18
CA VAL A 45 -9.26 -7.74 16.82
C VAL A 45 -10.37 -6.71 16.83
N ILE A 46 -10.26 -5.70 15.96
CA ILE A 46 -11.29 -4.70 15.71
C ILE A 46 -11.67 -4.80 14.23
N ASP A 47 -12.89 -5.28 13.99
CA ASP A 47 -13.41 -5.55 12.65
C ASP A 47 -14.94 -5.43 12.67
N PRO A 48 -15.59 -4.87 11.64
CA PRO A 48 -17.06 -4.82 11.55
C PRO A 48 -17.74 -6.19 11.57
N ARG A 49 -16.99 -7.29 11.41
CA ARG A 49 -17.51 -8.66 11.42
C ARG A 49 -16.75 -9.56 12.38
N PHE A 50 -17.45 -10.58 12.87
CA PHE A 50 -16.79 -11.69 13.57
C PHE A 50 -16.06 -12.59 12.55
N THR A 51 -14.79 -12.29 12.28
CA THR A 51 -13.99 -12.95 11.25
C THR A 51 -13.26 -14.22 11.75
N LYS A 52 -12.63 -14.97 10.82
CA LYS A 52 -11.72 -16.07 11.17
C LYS A 52 -10.53 -15.61 12.02
N THR A 53 -10.10 -14.35 11.87
CA THR A 53 -9.09 -13.75 12.76
C THR A 53 -9.70 -13.43 14.12
N ALA A 54 -10.89 -12.84 14.19
CA ALA A 54 -11.58 -12.57 15.46
C ALA A 54 -11.79 -13.83 16.30
N ALA A 55 -12.07 -14.96 15.66
CA ALA A 55 -12.20 -16.26 16.33
C ALA A 55 -10.93 -16.76 17.05
N LYS A 56 -9.78 -16.11 16.86
CA LYS A 56 -8.51 -16.41 17.55
C LYS A 56 -8.11 -15.33 18.58
N ALA A 57 -8.85 -14.24 18.62
CA ALA A 57 -8.58 -13.10 19.49
C ALA A 57 -8.88 -13.43 20.97
N ASP A 58 -8.15 -12.79 21.87
CA ASP A 58 -8.49 -12.69 23.28
C ASP A 58 -9.63 -11.68 23.50
N ILE A 59 -9.64 -10.58 22.74
CA ILE A 59 -10.73 -9.59 22.74
C ILE A 59 -11.09 -9.22 21.30
N TYR A 60 -12.39 -9.20 21.01
CA TYR A 60 -12.96 -8.72 19.76
C TYR A 60 -13.87 -7.51 20.01
N ALA A 61 -13.77 -6.48 19.17
CA ALA A 61 -14.72 -5.37 19.12
C ALA A 61 -15.31 -5.24 17.71
N GLN A 62 -16.64 -5.22 17.64
CA GLN A 62 -17.38 -4.99 16.40
C GLN A 62 -17.59 -3.50 16.19
N ILE A 63 -16.85 -2.92 15.25
CA ILE A 63 -16.85 -1.48 14.98
C ILE A 63 -17.72 -1.12 13.77
N ARG A 64 -18.38 0.04 13.80
CA ARG A 64 -19.01 0.63 12.61
C ARG A 64 -17.93 1.03 11.58
N PRO A 65 -18.02 0.57 10.31
CA PRO A 65 -17.11 0.99 9.24
C PRO A 65 -16.97 2.51 9.12
N GLY A 66 -15.74 2.99 8.94
CA GLY A 66 -15.43 4.41 8.79
C GLY A 66 -15.29 5.19 10.10
N THR A 67 -15.25 4.51 11.26
CA THR A 67 -15.14 5.16 12.58
C THR A 67 -13.86 4.83 13.35
N ASP A 68 -12.81 4.47 12.60
CA ASP A 68 -11.53 4.02 13.15
C ASP A 68 -10.80 5.13 13.95
N ILE A 69 -10.91 6.39 13.49
CA ILE A 69 -10.29 7.56 14.14
C ILE A 69 -10.86 7.79 15.55
N PRO A 70 -12.19 7.92 15.74
CA PRO A 70 -12.81 8.00 17.07
C PRO A 70 -12.30 6.91 18.03
N PHE A 71 -12.25 5.66 17.58
CA PHE A 71 -11.80 4.55 18.42
C PHE A 71 -10.35 4.75 18.88
N MET A 72 -9.42 5.01 17.96
CA MET A 72 -8.01 5.19 18.30
C MET A 72 -7.76 6.47 19.12
N TYR A 73 -8.52 7.54 18.92
CA TYR A 73 -8.47 8.70 19.81
C TYR A 73 -9.01 8.40 21.20
N GLY A 74 -10.06 7.58 21.32
CA GLY A 74 -10.53 7.07 22.60
C GLY A 74 -9.45 6.30 23.36
N MET A 75 -8.71 5.44 22.66
CA MET A 75 -7.55 4.76 23.24
C MET A 75 -6.50 5.77 23.72
N LEU A 76 -6.13 6.73 22.88
CA LEU A 76 -5.15 7.78 23.23
C LEU A 76 -5.61 8.62 24.43
N ASN A 77 -6.89 8.96 24.50
CA ASN A 77 -7.48 9.69 25.63
C ASN A 77 -7.22 8.95 26.95
N ILE A 78 -7.62 7.67 27.00
CA ILE A 78 -7.42 6.81 28.16
C ILE A 78 -5.93 6.67 28.49
N ILE A 79 -5.07 6.44 27.50
CA ILE A 79 -3.61 6.33 27.68
C ILE A 79 -3.03 7.59 28.33
N PHE A 80 -3.40 8.77 27.82
CA PHE A 80 -2.89 10.05 28.33
C PHE A 80 -3.43 10.39 29.71
N GLN A 81 -4.71 10.12 29.99
CA GLN A 81 -5.30 10.33 31.32
C GLN A 81 -4.64 9.47 32.40
N ASN A 82 -4.23 8.25 32.05
CA ASN A 82 -3.58 7.32 32.97
C ASN A 82 -2.04 7.45 32.98
N GLY A 83 -1.48 8.32 32.15
CA GLY A 83 -0.03 8.51 32.05
C GLY A 83 0.74 7.29 31.51
N TRP A 84 0.10 6.44 30.70
CA TRP A 84 0.70 5.22 30.13
C TRP A 84 1.56 5.48 28.87
N ASP A 85 1.56 6.71 28.38
CA ASP A 85 2.41 7.17 27.30
C ASP A 85 3.89 7.16 27.68
N ASP A 86 4.74 6.92 26.70
CA ASP A 86 6.19 6.94 26.83
C ASP A 86 6.71 8.38 26.65
N LYS A 87 6.74 9.14 27.75
CA LYS A 87 7.09 10.57 27.74
C LYS A 87 8.52 10.79 27.22
N GLU A 88 9.47 9.99 27.68
CA GLU A 88 10.87 10.09 27.22
C GLU A 88 10.99 9.83 25.72
N TYR A 89 10.29 8.82 25.20
CA TYR A 89 10.25 8.57 23.76
C TYR A 89 9.60 9.73 23.00
N VAL A 90 8.46 10.23 23.47
CA VAL A 90 7.73 11.32 22.83
C VAL A 90 8.59 12.58 22.77
N ASP A 91 9.18 12.99 23.89
CA ASP A 91 9.98 14.22 23.98
C ASP A 91 11.21 14.14 23.06
N ALA A 92 11.87 12.98 23.05
CA ALA A 92 13.09 12.80 22.27
C ALA A 92 12.84 12.57 20.78
N ARG A 93 11.70 11.98 20.39
CA ARG A 93 11.52 11.40 19.05
C ARG A 93 10.25 11.82 18.33
N VAL A 94 9.36 12.62 18.93
CA VAL A 94 8.07 12.94 18.34
C VAL A 94 7.80 14.44 18.34
N PHE A 95 7.38 14.97 17.20
CA PHE A 95 6.96 16.35 17.05
C PHE A 95 5.44 16.44 16.94
N GLY A 96 4.84 17.34 17.73
CA GLY A 96 3.41 17.69 17.63
C GLY A 96 2.44 16.77 18.38
N MET A 97 2.92 15.97 19.34
CA MET A 97 2.05 15.10 20.15
C MET A 97 1.06 15.92 20.99
N ASP A 98 1.36 17.16 21.34
CA ASP A 98 0.47 18.02 22.13
C ASP A 98 -0.86 18.28 21.42
N LYS A 99 -0.83 18.47 20.10
CA LYS A 99 -2.05 18.63 19.28
C LYS A 99 -2.87 17.34 19.23
N ILE A 100 -2.21 16.19 19.25
CA ILE A 100 -2.90 14.89 19.38
C ILE A 100 -3.53 14.77 20.77
N ARG A 101 -2.86 15.18 21.85
CA ARG A 101 -3.44 15.19 23.20
C ARG A 101 -4.65 16.11 23.30
N GLU A 102 -4.57 17.31 22.71
CA GLU A 102 -5.68 18.26 22.66
C GLU A 102 -6.92 17.65 21.98
N GLU A 103 -6.74 16.98 20.84
CA GLU A 103 -7.85 16.34 20.12
C GLU A 103 -8.35 15.08 20.85
N ALA A 104 -7.46 14.22 21.34
CA ALA A 104 -7.82 12.99 22.04
C ALA A 104 -8.76 13.25 23.23
N LYS A 105 -8.54 14.34 23.98
CA LYS A 105 -9.40 14.74 25.12
C LYS A 105 -10.89 14.83 24.79
N LYS A 106 -11.24 15.14 23.54
CA LYS A 106 -12.64 15.28 23.10
C LYS A 106 -13.34 13.94 22.94
N TRP A 107 -12.58 12.86 22.71
CA TRP A 107 -13.09 11.52 22.45
C TRP A 107 -13.16 10.72 23.75
N THR A 108 -14.18 10.99 24.58
CA THR A 108 -14.44 10.19 25.78
C THR A 108 -14.96 8.80 25.41
N PRO A 109 -14.85 7.79 26.30
CA PRO A 109 -15.38 6.46 26.02
C PRO A 109 -16.85 6.45 25.58
N GLU A 110 -17.70 7.31 26.17
CA GLU A 110 -19.12 7.43 25.85
C GLU A 110 -19.36 8.02 24.46
N LEU A 111 -18.59 9.04 24.07
CA LEU A 111 -18.67 9.60 22.72
C LEU A 111 -18.17 8.59 21.68
N VAL A 112 -17.13 7.82 22.02
CA VAL A 112 -16.65 6.75 21.15
C VAL A 112 -17.71 5.67 20.99
N GLU A 113 -18.42 5.31 22.05
CA GLU A 113 -19.55 4.37 21.98
C GLU A 113 -20.66 4.87 21.05
N ASP A 114 -21.12 6.12 21.19
CA ASP A 114 -22.14 6.71 20.32
C ASP A 114 -21.73 6.69 18.84
N VAL A 115 -20.48 7.06 18.53
CA VAL A 115 -20.01 7.19 17.14
C VAL A 115 -19.68 5.83 16.53
N THR A 116 -19.00 4.94 17.27
CA THR A 116 -18.44 3.70 16.73
C THR A 116 -19.35 2.48 16.91
N GLY A 117 -20.28 2.54 17.86
CA GLY A 117 -21.08 1.39 18.31
C GLY A 117 -20.32 0.40 19.21
N VAL A 118 -19.03 0.62 19.49
CA VAL A 118 -18.28 -0.23 20.41
C VAL A 118 -18.54 0.21 21.85
N PRO A 119 -18.97 -0.70 22.75
CA PRO A 119 -19.20 -0.34 24.15
C PRO A 119 -17.98 0.32 24.80
N ALA A 120 -18.19 1.40 25.55
CA ALA A 120 -17.16 2.15 26.25
C ALA A 120 -16.29 1.23 27.13
N GLN A 121 -16.91 0.26 27.81
CA GLN A 121 -16.19 -0.69 28.64
C GLN A 121 -15.25 -1.59 27.82
N THR A 122 -15.64 -1.99 26.61
CA THR A 122 -14.79 -2.79 25.70
C THR A 122 -13.60 -1.96 25.23
N LEU A 123 -13.80 -0.68 24.87
CA LEU A 123 -12.71 0.23 24.54
C LEU A 123 -11.70 0.36 25.70
N ILE A 124 -12.19 0.53 26.94
CA ILE A 124 -11.35 0.62 28.14
C ILE A 124 -10.55 -0.67 28.36
N GLN A 125 -11.20 -1.83 28.26
CA GLN A 125 -10.56 -3.14 28.39
C GLN A 125 -9.44 -3.33 27.35
N ILE A 126 -9.74 -3.06 26.08
CA ILE A 126 -8.77 -3.14 24.98
C ILE A 126 -7.59 -2.21 25.23
N THR A 127 -7.87 -0.96 25.62
CA THR A 127 -6.82 0.04 25.83
C THR A 127 -5.90 -0.33 26.99
N ASN A 128 -6.47 -0.78 28.11
CA ASN A 128 -5.73 -1.24 29.27
C ASN A 128 -4.84 -2.44 28.94
N LEU A 129 -5.41 -3.44 28.24
CA LEU A 129 -4.69 -4.62 27.81
C LEU A 129 -3.51 -4.27 26.89
N TYR A 130 -3.75 -3.42 25.89
CA TYR A 130 -2.73 -3.05 24.91
C TYR A 130 -1.62 -2.18 25.51
N ALA A 131 -1.98 -1.14 26.27
CA ALA A 131 -1.02 -0.19 26.83
C ALA A 131 -0.10 -0.83 27.89
N LYS A 132 -0.57 -1.84 28.63
CA LYS A 132 0.22 -2.51 29.68
C LYS A 132 1.07 -3.68 29.18
N ASN A 133 0.84 -4.18 27.96
CA ASN A 133 1.59 -5.29 27.38
C ASN A 133 2.49 -4.77 26.24
N ARG A 134 3.64 -4.19 26.61
CA ARG A 134 4.60 -3.56 25.68
C ARG A 134 5.88 -4.42 25.51
N PRO A 135 6.51 -4.44 24.32
CA PRO A 135 6.11 -3.72 23.10
C PRO A 135 4.87 -4.35 22.47
N GLY A 136 3.96 -3.49 22.02
CA GLY A 136 2.78 -3.88 21.24
C GLY A 136 2.99 -3.59 19.76
N THR A 137 2.35 -4.35 18.88
CA THR A 137 2.37 -4.14 17.43
C THR A 137 0.95 -3.89 16.89
N LEU A 138 0.82 -3.00 15.90
CA LEU A 138 -0.46 -2.66 15.28
C LEU A 138 -0.46 -3.09 13.81
N ILE A 139 -1.47 -3.86 13.44
CA ILE A 139 -1.61 -4.53 12.15
C ILE A 139 -2.83 -3.99 11.42
N TRP A 140 -2.68 -3.60 10.15
CA TRP A 140 -3.81 -3.19 9.31
C TRP A 140 -3.57 -3.50 7.83
N ALA A 141 -4.63 -3.34 7.04
CA ALA A 141 -4.59 -3.38 5.59
C ALA A 141 -5.73 -2.49 5.05
N MET A 142 -6.59 -3.07 4.22
CA MET A 142 -7.64 -2.34 3.51
C MET A 142 -8.71 -1.72 4.40
N GLY A 143 -9.00 -2.33 5.55
CA GLY A 143 -10.03 -1.83 6.45
C GLY A 143 -9.72 -0.46 7.04
N LEU A 144 -8.47 0.00 6.99
CA LEU A 144 -8.16 1.42 7.28
C LEU A 144 -8.00 2.25 6.00
N THR A 145 -7.40 1.70 4.94
CA THR A 145 -6.99 2.50 3.77
C THR A 145 -8.13 2.84 2.80
N GLN A 146 -9.17 2.00 2.70
CA GLN A 146 -10.20 2.12 1.66
C GLN A 146 -11.44 2.89 2.15
N HIS A 147 -11.18 4.15 2.51
CA HIS A 147 -12.14 5.16 2.97
C HIS A 147 -11.80 6.52 2.32
N SER A 148 -12.76 7.43 2.26
CA SER A 148 -12.58 8.83 1.85
C SER A 148 -11.59 9.60 2.74
N ILE A 149 -11.35 9.08 3.95
CA ILE A 149 -10.37 9.54 4.93
C ILE A 149 -9.30 8.49 5.25
N GLY A 150 -9.04 7.53 4.35
CA GLY A 150 -8.11 6.42 4.60
C GLY A 150 -6.70 6.85 4.99
N THR A 151 -6.22 7.97 4.44
CA THR A 151 -4.93 8.56 4.83
C THR A 151 -4.95 9.03 6.29
N SER A 152 -6.04 9.61 6.78
CA SER A 152 -6.18 9.99 8.19
C SER A 152 -6.31 8.77 9.10
N ASN A 153 -7.09 7.75 8.70
CA ASN A 153 -7.22 6.48 9.44
C ASN A 153 -5.85 5.83 9.65
N THR A 154 -5.05 5.74 8.58
CA THR A 154 -3.73 5.10 8.64
C THR A 154 -2.68 5.91 9.38
N ARG A 155 -2.88 7.21 9.60
CA ARG A 155 -2.01 8.03 10.46
C ARG A 155 -2.25 7.80 11.94
N MET A 156 -3.44 7.38 12.35
CA MET A 156 -3.74 7.10 13.76
C MET A 156 -2.91 5.93 14.30
N ALA A 157 -2.70 4.89 13.48
CA ALA A 157 -1.91 3.73 13.84
C ALA A 157 -0.47 4.05 14.31
N PRO A 158 0.37 4.76 13.53
CA PRO A 158 1.68 5.19 13.99
C PRO A 158 1.62 6.22 15.12
N ILE A 159 0.62 7.12 15.17
CA ILE A 159 0.49 8.06 16.30
C ILE A 159 0.31 7.32 17.63
N LEU A 160 -0.57 6.31 17.66
CA LEU A 160 -0.76 5.44 18.83
C LEU A 160 0.55 4.73 19.23
N GLN A 161 1.28 4.19 18.25
CA GLN A 161 2.54 3.49 18.49
C GLN A 161 3.68 4.42 18.93
N LEU A 162 3.68 5.67 18.47
CA LEU A 162 4.63 6.70 18.90
C LEU A 162 4.31 7.16 20.34
N ALA A 163 3.04 7.34 20.69
CA ALA A 163 2.63 7.66 22.05
C ALA A 163 3.03 6.58 23.06
N LEU A 164 2.98 5.31 22.64
CA LEU A 164 3.41 4.15 23.44
C LEU A 164 4.87 3.75 23.19
N GLY A 165 5.72 4.56 22.56
CA GLY A 165 7.15 4.24 22.36
C GLY A 165 7.44 2.88 21.72
N ASN A 166 6.50 2.31 20.96
CA ASN A 166 6.59 0.97 20.38
C ASN A 166 7.30 0.97 19.02
N MET A 167 7.50 2.15 18.42
CA MET A 167 8.19 2.33 17.14
C MET A 167 9.70 2.13 17.28
N GLY A 168 10.30 1.32 16.40
CA GLY A 168 11.72 0.97 16.46
C GLY A 168 12.07 -0.10 17.49
N LYS A 169 11.08 -0.89 17.93
CA LYS A 169 11.25 -2.00 18.88
C LYS A 169 10.96 -3.34 18.21
N ALA A 170 11.72 -4.37 18.56
CA ALA A 170 11.42 -5.75 18.20
C ALA A 170 10.10 -6.19 18.88
N GLY A 171 9.20 -6.82 18.12
CA GLY A 171 7.83 -7.12 18.54
C GLY A 171 6.90 -5.90 18.53
N GLY A 172 7.39 -4.73 18.12
CA GLY A 172 6.64 -3.47 18.14
C GLY A 172 6.16 -3.02 16.76
N GLY A 173 6.18 -1.71 16.56
CA GLY A 173 6.04 -1.09 15.25
C GLY A 173 4.63 -1.06 14.67
N THR A 174 4.57 -0.66 13.41
CA THR A 174 3.35 -0.53 12.59
C THR A 174 3.45 -1.42 11.37
N ASN A 175 2.69 -2.51 11.39
CA ASN A 175 2.87 -3.60 10.45
C ASN A 175 1.68 -3.74 9.51
N ILE A 176 1.67 -2.86 8.52
CA ILE A 176 0.72 -2.92 7.41
C ILE A 176 1.02 -4.11 6.49
N LEU A 177 0.04 -5.00 6.37
CA LEU A 177 0.10 -6.18 5.51
C LEU A 177 -0.22 -5.79 4.06
N ARG A 178 0.75 -6.01 3.16
CA ARG A 178 0.65 -5.71 1.73
C ARG A 178 -0.19 -6.76 1.00
N GLY A 179 -0.86 -6.35 -0.08
CA GLY A 179 -1.78 -7.19 -0.85
C GLY A 179 -1.09 -8.19 -1.79
N HIS A 180 -0.96 -7.84 -3.08
CA HIS A 180 -0.28 -8.71 -4.05
C HIS A 180 1.15 -9.03 -3.61
N ASP A 181 1.63 -10.19 -4.03
CA ASP A 181 2.94 -10.76 -3.69
C ASP A 181 4.12 -9.82 -3.98
N ASN A 182 3.99 -8.94 -4.98
CA ASN A 182 5.00 -7.93 -5.32
C ASN A 182 4.47 -6.47 -5.29
N VAL A 183 3.36 -6.17 -4.60
CA VAL A 183 2.85 -4.78 -4.56
C VAL A 183 3.84 -3.81 -3.89
N GLN A 184 4.65 -4.31 -2.95
CA GLN A 184 5.73 -3.51 -2.36
C GLN A 184 6.78 -3.18 -3.43
N GLY A 185 7.19 -4.15 -4.25
CA GLY A 185 8.14 -3.93 -5.34
C GLY A 185 7.60 -3.00 -6.42
N ALA A 186 6.33 -3.15 -6.82
CA ALA A 186 5.67 -2.24 -7.75
C ALA A 186 5.60 -0.79 -7.22
N THR A 187 5.34 -0.64 -5.91
CA THR A 187 5.38 0.68 -5.25
C THR A 187 6.81 1.22 -5.20
N ASP A 188 7.78 0.38 -4.84
CA ASP A 188 9.19 0.75 -4.78
C ASP A 188 9.71 1.16 -6.16
N MET A 189 9.22 0.56 -7.25
CA MET A 189 9.56 0.91 -8.63
C MET A 189 8.68 2.02 -9.23
N GLY A 190 7.82 2.67 -8.44
CA GLY A 190 7.07 3.83 -8.89
C GLY A 190 6.02 3.51 -9.97
N CYS A 191 5.41 2.31 -9.93
CA CYS A 191 4.23 1.99 -10.75
C CYS A 191 2.98 2.74 -10.24
N LEU A 192 3.11 4.06 -10.09
CA LEU A 192 2.15 5.00 -9.53
C LEU A 192 2.11 6.26 -10.40
N ALA A 193 1.03 7.02 -10.30
CA ALA A 193 0.81 8.18 -11.15
C ALA A 193 1.59 9.44 -10.70
N ASP A 194 2.17 9.45 -9.49
CA ASP A 194 2.64 10.66 -8.80
C ASP A 194 4.12 10.62 -8.36
N SER A 195 4.87 9.59 -8.76
CA SER A 195 6.27 9.42 -8.36
C SER A 195 7.11 8.69 -9.40
N LEU A 196 8.42 8.83 -9.25
CA LEU A 196 9.45 8.05 -9.96
C LEU A 196 9.92 6.87 -9.09
N PRO A 197 10.56 5.84 -9.69
CA PRO A 197 11.09 4.70 -8.95
C PRO A 197 11.87 5.13 -7.73
N GLY A 198 11.69 4.48 -6.57
CA GLY A 198 12.35 4.80 -5.32
C GLY A 198 11.66 5.92 -4.51
N TYR A 199 10.38 6.20 -4.72
CA TYR A 199 9.69 7.32 -4.06
C TYR A 199 10.32 8.68 -4.36
N TYR A 200 10.90 8.80 -5.54
CA TYR A 200 11.47 10.03 -6.04
C TYR A 200 10.35 10.94 -6.56
N GLY A 201 10.42 12.24 -6.27
CA GLY A 201 9.39 13.20 -6.70
C GLY A 201 9.47 13.51 -8.20
N LEU A 202 8.36 13.95 -8.78
CA LEU A 202 8.26 14.42 -10.17
C LEU A 202 8.82 15.84 -10.31
N VAL A 203 10.15 16.01 -10.20
CA VAL A 203 10.82 17.31 -10.29
C VAL A 203 12.03 17.28 -11.23
N PRO A 204 12.43 18.41 -11.84
CA PRO A 204 13.43 18.43 -12.91
C PRO A 204 14.78 17.82 -12.52
N VAL A 205 15.27 18.10 -11.31
CA VAL A 205 16.56 17.58 -10.82
C VAL A 205 16.57 16.05 -10.75
N VAL A 206 15.43 15.45 -10.42
CA VAL A 206 15.28 14.01 -10.31
C VAL A 206 15.13 13.36 -11.68
N TRP A 207 14.38 13.97 -12.61
CA TRP A 207 14.34 13.49 -13.97
C TRP A 207 15.71 13.52 -14.66
N LYS A 208 16.51 14.56 -14.43
CA LYS A 208 17.90 14.62 -14.91
C LYS A 208 18.77 13.53 -14.28
N TYR A 209 18.54 13.21 -13.00
CA TYR A 209 19.21 12.09 -12.33
C TYR A 209 18.88 10.75 -13.01
N PHE A 210 17.60 10.47 -13.28
CA PHE A 210 17.19 9.25 -13.97
C PHE A 210 17.68 9.19 -15.42
N ALA A 211 17.58 10.29 -16.18
CA ALA A 211 18.10 10.39 -17.54
C ALA A 211 19.59 10.02 -17.59
N LYS A 212 20.40 10.65 -16.72
CA LYS A 212 21.82 10.32 -16.56
C LYS A 212 22.01 8.86 -16.19
N SER A 213 21.26 8.34 -15.23
CA SER A 213 21.39 6.98 -14.70
C SER A 213 21.01 5.88 -15.70
N TRP A 214 20.10 6.17 -16.63
CA TRP A 214 19.72 5.31 -17.75
C TRP A 214 20.60 5.52 -19.00
N GLY A 215 21.48 6.52 -18.98
CA GLY A 215 22.31 6.90 -20.12
C GLY A 215 21.52 7.53 -21.28
N VAL A 216 20.34 8.09 -21.01
CA VAL A 216 19.49 8.75 -22.03
C VAL A 216 19.52 10.26 -21.86
N ASP A 217 19.29 11.00 -22.95
CA ASP A 217 19.27 12.46 -22.92
C ASP A 217 18.00 12.95 -22.20
N TYR A 218 18.14 13.99 -21.36
CA TYR A 218 17.00 14.57 -20.66
C TYR A 218 15.99 15.17 -21.66
N GLU A 219 16.49 15.79 -22.72
CA GLU A 219 15.71 16.37 -23.81
C GLU A 219 14.94 15.32 -24.60
N TYR A 220 15.46 14.07 -24.67
CA TYR A 220 14.71 12.96 -25.23
C TYR A 220 13.48 12.62 -24.37
N LEU A 221 13.62 12.60 -23.04
CA LEU A 221 12.50 12.35 -22.14
C LEU A 221 11.44 13.46 -22.24
N VAL A 222 11.85 14.73 -22.27
CA VAL A 222 10.92 15.88 -22.39
C VAL A 222 10.04 15.77 -23.64
N LYS A 223 10.59 15.30 -24.78
CA LYS A 223 9.85 15.11 -26.02
C LYS A 223 8.74 14.05 -25.95
N GLN A 224 8.75 13.20 -24.92
CA GLN A 224 7.69 12.19 -24.70
C GLN A 224 6.48 12.78 -23.96
N PHE A 225 6.58 14.03 -23.49
CA PHE A 225 5.49 14.77 -22.85
C PHE A 225 5.05 15.93 -23.75
N LYS A 226 3.88 16.49 -23.46
CA LYS A 226 3.41 17.71 -24.15
C LYS A 226 4.42 18.85 -24.05
N ASP A 227 4.97 19.04 -22.86
CA ASP A 227 6.04 19.96 -22.52
C ASP A 227 6.60 19.57 -21.14
N ALA A 228 7.70 20.21 -20.72
CA ALA A 228 8.37 19.91 -19.46
C ALA A 228 7.45 20.06 -18.22
N SER A 229 6.47 20.96 -18.23
CA SER A 229 5.58 21.17 -17.09
C SER A 229 4.63 19.98 -16.85
N TRP A 230 4.34 19.19 -17.88
CA TRP A 230 3.53 17.97 -17.76
C TRP A 230 4.32 16.77 -17.25
N MET A 231 5.65 16.83 -17.33
CA MET A 231 6.57 15.85 -16.76
C MET A 231 6.57 15.86 -15.22
N GLU A 232 6.17 16.99 -14.63
CA GLU A 232 6.17 17.25 -13.18
C GLU A 232 4.79 17.00 -12.54
N LYS A 233 3.78 16.65 -13.33
CA LYS A 233 2.39 16.52 -12.87
C LYS A 233 1.97 15.06 -12.72
N PRO A 234 1.20 14.72 -11.68
CA PRO A 234 0.61 13.39 -11.56
C PRO A 234 -0.24 12.98 -12.77
N GLY A 235 -0.24 11.69 -13.06
CA GLY A 235 -1.14 11.00 -13.98
C GLY A 235 -2.57 10.87 -13.47
N PHE A 236 -3.41 10.18 -14.23
CA PHE A 236 -4.67 9.65 -13.71
C PHE A 236 -4.38 8.53 -12.71
N SER A 237 -5.18 8.41 -11.65
CA SER A 237 -5.11 7.25 -10.76
C SER A 237 -5.78 6.02 -11.41
N LEU A 238 -5.41 4.83 -10.93
CA LEU A 238 -6.07 3.58 -11.31
C LEU A 238 -7.59 3.59 -11.07
N ALA A 239 -8.06 4.32 -10.06
CA ALA A 239 -9.48 4.34 -9.72
C ALA A 239 -10.31 5.22 -10.66
N ARG A 240 -9.67 6.14 -11.39
CA ARG A 240 -10.35 7.26 -12.07
C ARG A 240 -9.89 7.54 -13.50
N TRP A 241 -9.02 6.69 -14.07
CA TRP A 241 -8.55 6.83 -15.46
C TRP A 241 -9.69 6.93 -16.48
N TRP A 242 -10.79 6.20 -16.26
CA TRP A 242 -11.93 6.15 -17.18
C TRP A 242 -12.55 7.53 -17.40
N ALA A 243 -12.42 8.46 -16.45
CA ALA A 243 -12.94 9.82 -16.57
C ALA A 243 -12.18 10.63 -17.64
N GLY A 244 -10.95 10.24 -17.96
CA GLY A 244 -10.14 10.84 -19.02
C GLY A 244 -10.47 10.34 -20.43
N VAL A 245 -11.33 9.31 -20.58
CA VAL A 245 -11.72 8.78 -21.89
C VAL A 245 -12.81 9.65 -22.50
N GLN A 246 -12.74 9.86 -23.82
CA GLN A 246 -13.72 10.64 -24.55
C GLN A 246 -15.13 10.00 -24.47
N ASN A 247 -16.18 10.82 -24.53
CA ASN A 247 -17.59 10.39 -24.54
C ASN A 247 -18.09 9.69 -23.27
N VAL A 248 -17.27 9.58 -22.22
CA VAL A 248 -17.74 9.17 -20.90
C VAL A 248 -18.58 10.29 -20.30
N LYS A 249 -19.83 9.98 -19.93
CA LYS A 249 -20.77 10.93 -19.33
C LYS A 249 -20.31 11.27 -17.90
N SER A 250 -19.75 12.44 -17.70
CA SER A 250 -19.43 12.98 -16.38
C SER A 250 -19.57 14.50 -16.39
N ASP A 251 -19.98 15.07 -15.26
CA ASP A 251 -19.92 16.50 -14.99
C ASP A 251 -18.58 16.92 -14.33
N GLU A 252 -17.67 15.98 -14.17
CA GLU A 252 -16.38 16.18 -13.54
C GLU A 252 -15.38 16.80 -14.52
N LYS A 253 -14.81 17.94 -14.14
CA LYS A 253 -13.75 18.59 -14.92
C LYS A 253 -12.51 17.70 -14.99
N ILE A 254 -11.95 17.58 -16.19
CA ILE A 254 -10.72 16.82 -16.47
C ILE A 254 -9.56 17.78 -16.78
N GLU A 255 -8.40 17.53 -16.15
CA GLU A 255 -7.18 18.29 -16.33
C GLU A 255 -6.10 17.44 -17.02
N ASN A 256 -6.29 17.22 -18.32
CA ASN A 256 -5.39 16.40 -19.14
C ASN A 256 -4.92 17.13 -20.39
N ALA A 257 -4.48 18.38 -20.23
CA ALA A 257 -3.87 19.18 -21.29
C ALA A 257 -4.74 19.42 -22.55
N GLY A 258 -6.06 19.27 -22.43
CA GLY A 258 -7.01 19.33 -23.53
C GLY A 258 -7.09 18.05 -24.38
N THR A 259 -6.55 16.92 -23.89
CA THR A 259 -6.56 15.62 -24.58
C THR A 259 -7.35 14.57 -23.80
N SER A 260 -7.80 13.53 -24.50
CA SER A 260 -8.45 12.35 -23.94
C SER A 260 -7.53 11.12 -23.97
N LEU A 261 -7.81 10.14 -23.12
CA LEU A 261 -7.22 8.82 -23.20
C LEU A 261 -7.84 8.04 -24.36
N LYS A 262 -6.98 7.52 -25.23
CA LYS A 262 -7.38 6.76 -26.44
C LYS A 262 -7.16 5.27 -26.30
N ALA A 263 -6.09 4.86 -25.63
CA ALA A 263 -5.73 3.46 -25.47
C ALA A 263 -5.44 3.13 -24.00
N LEU A 264 -5.75 1.90 -23.61
CA LEU A 264 -5.38 1.35 -22.31
C LEU A 264 -4.64 0.02 -22.48
N LEU A 265 -3.46 -0.07 -21.86
CA LEU A 265 -2.66 -1.28 -21.77
C LEU A 265 -2.71 -1.78 -20.32
N VAL A 266 -3.18 -3.00 -20.11
CA VAL A 266 -3.36 -3.61 -18.79
C VAL A 266 -2.49 -4.85 -18.70
N PHE A 267 -1.49 -4.82 -17.82
CA PHE A 267 -0.56 -5.92 -17.58
C PHE A 267 -0.75 -6.43 -16.15
N GLY A 268 -1.26 -7.65 -15.99
CA GLY A 268 -1.43 -8.31 -14.69
C GLY A 268 -2.19 -7.48 -13.63
N ASN A 269 -3.18 -6.68 -14.07
CA ASN A 269 -3.89 -5.75 -13.19
C ASN A 269 -5.42 -5.94 -13.28
N GLY A 270 -6.05 -6.08 -12.11
CA GLY A 270 -7.51 -6.14 -12.00
C GLY A 270 -8.14 -4.75 -12.03
N ILE A 271 -8.21 -4.11 -13.20
CA ILE A 271 -8.78 -2.75 -13.33
C ILE A 271 -10.26 -2.68 -12.96
N THR A 272 -10.97 -3.81 -12.87
CA THR A 272 -12.37 -3.87 -12.40
C THR A 272 -12.49 -4.17 -10.89
N SER A 273 -11.35 -4.31 -10.20
CA SER A 273 -11.29 -4.50 -8.74
C SER A 273 -11.48 -3.20 -7.93
N VAL A 274 -11.68 -2.06 -8.62
CA VAL A 274 -11.99 -0.74 -8.04
C VAL A 274 -13.47 -0.40 -8.17
N ALA A 275 -13.94 0.59 -7.38
CA ALA A 275 -15.35 1.02 -7.37
C ALA A 275 -15.83 1.60 -8.70
N GLN A 276 -17.15 1.73 -8.85
CA GLN A 276 -17.83 2.31 -10.02
C GLN A 276 -17.63 1.53 -11.33
N GLN A 277 -17.81 0.21 -11.28
CA GLN A 277 -17.59 -0.65 -12.44
C GLN A 277 -18.42 -0.27 -13.69
N ALA A 278 -19.61 0.34 -13.52
CA ALA A 278 -20.40 0.85 -14.65
C ALA A 278 -19.69 1.98 -15.41
N LYS A 279 -18.97 2.85 -14.71
CA LYS A 279 -18.15 3.92 -15.32
C LYS A 279 -16.89 3.37 -15.95
N ILE A 280 -16.29 2.34 -15.35
CA ILE A 280 -15.17 1.62 -15.95
C ILE A 280 -15.60 1.00 -17.27
N LYS A 281 -16.75 0.32 -17.31
CA LYS A 281 -17.30 -0.23 -18.54
C LYS A 281 -17.52 0.86 -19.60
N GLU A 282 -18.13 1.98 -19.23
CA GLU A 282 -18.34 3.13 -20.13
C GLU A 282 -17.00 3.65 -20.69
N GLY A 283 -15.96 3.74 -19.86
CA GLY A 283 -14.61 4.08 -20.30
C GLY A 283 -14.02 3.05 -21.25
N LEU A 284 -14.10 1.75 -20.91
CA LEU A 284 -13.62 0.66 -21.77
C LEU A 284 -14.30 0.67 -23.14
N ASP A 285 -15.61 0.90 -23.19
CA ASP A 285 -16.38 0.90 -24.43
C ASP A 285 -15.98 2.04 -25.38
N ASN A 286 -15.52 3.16 -24.84
CA ASN A 286 -15.14 4.36 -25.58
C ASN A 286 -13.64 4.49 -25.89
N LEU A 287 -12.81 3.54 -25.44
CA LEU A 287 -11.40 3.51 -25.86
C LEU A 287 -11.29 3.17 -27.35
N ASP A 288 -10.33 3.76 -28.05
CA ASP A 288 -9.96 3.38 -29.41
C ASP A 288 -9.33 1.98 -29.42
N MET A 289 -8.53 1.67 -28.39
CA MET A 289 -7.83 0.39 -28.25
C MET A 289 -7.71 -0.08 -26.79
N LEU A 290 -7.93 -1.37 -26.57
CA LEU A 290 -7.72 -2.03 -25.29
C LEU A 290 -6.76 -3.21 -25.48
N VAL A 291 -5.69 -3.25 -24.69
CA VAL A 291 -4.74 -4.37 -24.68
C VAL A 291 -4.68 -4.95 -23.27
N LEU A 292 -4.88 -6.26 -23.17
CA LEU A 292 -4.93 -7.00 -21.92
C LEU A 292 -3.87 -8.11 -21.97
N ALA A 293 -2.83 -8.01 -21.15
CA ALA A 293 -1.77 -9.00 -21.01
C ALA A 293 -1.88 -9.65 -19.63
N ASP A 294 -2.24 -10.94 -19.61
CA ASP A 294 -2.57 -11.67 -18.39
C ASP A 294 -2.50 -13.19 -18.69
N PRO A 295 -2.10 -14.05 -17.74
CA PRO A 295 -2.08 -15.51 -17.97
C PRO A 295 -3.47 -16.12 -18.18
N PHE A 296 -4.52 -15.42 -17.75
CA PHE A 296 -5.91 -15.82 -17.95
C PHE A 296 -6.71 -14.67 -18.55
N VAL A 297 -7.89 -14.94 -19.12
CA VAL A 297 -8.72 -13.87 -19.70
C VAL A 297 -9.14 -12.86 -18.63
N ASN A 298 -8.57 -11.66 -18.74
CA ASN A 298 -8.87 -10.53 -17.85
C ASN A 298 -10.34 -10.12 -17.96
N GLU A 299 -10.98 -9.81 -16.84
CA GLU A 299 -12.43 -9.56 -16.81
C GLU A 299 -12.86 -8.27 -17.52
N ALA A 300 -11.93 -7.34 -17.81
CA ALA A 300 -12.21 -6.19 -18.66
C ALA A 300 -12.62 -6.62 -20.08
N ALA A 301 -12.08 -7.72 -20.60
CA ALA A 301 -12.40 -8.26 -21.93
C ALA A 301 -13.88 -8.65 -22.07
N ILE A 302 -14.47 -9.16 -20.98
CA ILE A 302 -15.86 -9.63 -20.98
C ILE A 302 -16.85 -8.55 -20.51
N LEU A 303 -16.34 -7.55 -19.79
CA LEU A 303 -17.11 -6.40 -19.32
C LEU A 303 -17.42 -5.41 -20.45
N THR A 304 -16.47 -5.15 -21.34
CA THR A 304 -16.68 -4.22 -22.47
C THR A 304 -17.63 -4.81 -23.53
N ASP A 305 -18.36 -3.94 -24.23
CA ASP A 305 -19.18 -4.31 -25.38
C ASP A 305 -18.43 -4.15 -26.72
N LYS A 306 -17.18 -3.67 -26.71
CA LYS A 306 -16.35 -3.55 -27.92
C LYS A 306 -16.23 -4.89 -28.64
N LYS A 307 -16.28 -4.83 -29.97
CA LYS A 307 -16.17 -5.99 -30.87
C LYS A 307 -14.88 -6.00 -31.68
N ASP A 308 -14.16 -4.89 -31.67
CA ASP A 308 -12.92 -4.64 -32.38
C ASP A 308 -11.89 -3.95 -31.46
N ASN A 309 -10.61 -4.01 -31.86
CA ASN A 309 -9.51 -3.34 -31.16
C ASN A 309 -9.38 -3.69 -29.66
N VAL A 310 -9.81 -4.90 -29.29
CA VAL A 310 -9.55 -5.53 -28.01
C VAL A 310 -8.56 -6.67 -28.24
N PHE A 311 -7.34 -6.51 -27.71
CA PHE A 311 -6.26 -7.48 -27.85
C PHE A 311 -6.04 -8.19 -26.52
N ILE A 312 -6.05 -9.51 -26.53
CA ILE A 312 -5.70 -10.35 -25.38
C ILE A 312 -4.36 -11.00 -25.70
N LEU A 313 -3.32 -10.66 -24.94
CA LEU A 313 -1.98 -11.19 -25.11
C LEU A 313 -1.72 -12.25 -24.03
N PRO A 314 -1.35 -13.49 -24.40
CA PRO A 314 -1.06 -14.53 -23.42
C PRO A 314 0.24 -14.19 -22.69
N ALA A 315 0.13 -13.77 -21.42
CA ALA A 315 1.28 -13.52 -20.57
C ALA A 315 1.67 -14.80 -19.80
N ALA A 316 2.95 -14.95 -19.49
CA ALA A 316 3.44 -16.05 -18.69
C ALA A 316 3.07 -15.88 -17.20
N THR A 317 2.83 -17.00 -16.52
CA THR A 317 2.64 -17.07 -15.07
C THR A 317 3.94 -16.85 -14.30
N GLN A 318 3.83 -16.66 -12.98
CA GLN A 318 4.98 -16.55 -12.08
C GLN A 318 5.91 -17.78 -12.06
N PHE A 319 5.45 -18.95 -12.53
CA PHE A 319 6.25 -20.18 -12.60
C PHE A 319 7.08 -20.28 -13.89
N GLU A 320 6.73 -19.47 -14.88
CA GLU A 320 7.33 -19.45 -16.22
C GLU A 320 8.34 -18.29 -16.38
N THR A 321 8.58 -17.54 -15.30
CA THR A 321 9.45 -16.37 -15.27
C THR A 321 10.47 -16.46 -14.12
N SER A 322 11.51 -15.64 -14.21
CA SER A 322 12.54 -15.45 -13.18
C SER A 322 12.62 -13.97 -12.85
N GLY A 323 12.96 -13.63 -11.60
CA GLY A 323 13.17 -12.24 -11.23
C GLY A 323 13.06 -11.94 -9.76
N LEU A 324 13.16 -10.64 -9.47
CA LEU A 324 13.13 -10.08 -8.13
C LEU A 324 11.69 -9.73 -7.72
N VAL A 325 11.28 -10.14 -6.53
CA VAL A 325 10.04 -9.66 -5.89
C VAL A 325 10.30 -9.16 -4.48
N VAL A 326 9.45 -8.28 -3.98
CA VAL A 326 9.57 -7.67 -2.65
C VAL A 326 8.35 -7.98 -1.79
N ALA A 327 8.59 -8.66 -0.68
CA ALA A 327 7.55 -9.05 0.28
C ALA A 327 7.09 -7.89 1.17
N THR A 328 6.00 -8.10 1.92
CA THR A 328 5.37 -7.09 2.79
C THR A 328 6.31 -6.45 3.82
N ASN A 329 7.38 -7.15 4.21
CA ASN A 329 8.39 -6.74 5.17
C ASN A 329 9.63 -6.10 4.53
N ARG A 330 9.54 -5.68 3.25
CA ARG A 330 10.62 -5.05 2.48
C ARG A 330 11.78 -5.99 2.10
N SER A 331 11.64 -7.30 2.29
CA SER A 331 12.64 -8.29 1.88
C SER A 331 12.52 -8.59 0.38
N ALA A 332 13.62 -8.44 -0.34
CA ALA A 332 13.84 -8.94 -1.69
C ALA A 332 13.92 -10.48 -1.71
N GLN A 333 13.31 -11.11 -2.71
CA GLN A 333 13.40 -12.56 -2.94
C GLN A 333 13.62 -12.81 -4.42
N TRP A 334 14.55 -13.72 -4.73
CA TRP A 334 14.74 -14.17 -6.10
C TRP A 334 13.80 -15.33 -6.40
N ARG A 335 13.13 -15.28 -7.54
CA ARG A 335 12.33 -16.39 -8.07
C ARG A 335 13.05 -16.97 -9.28
N TYR A 336 13.21 -18.28 -9.29
CA TYR A 336 13.74 -19.01 -10.42
C TYR A 336 12.59 -19.48 -11.31
N LYS A 337 12.84 -19.49 -12.62
CA LYS A 337 11.94 -20.10 -13.60
C LYS A 337 11.83 -21.60 -13.31
N VAL A 338 10.61 -22.11 -13.22
CA VAL A 338 10.31 -23.51 -12.91
C VAL A 338 10.07 -24.31 -14.18
N VAL A 339 9.33 -23.74 -15.13
CA VAL A 339 9.03 -24.31 -16.45
C VAL A 339 9.19 -23.25 -17.54
N GLU A 340 9.34 -23.67 -18.80
CA GLU A 340 9.29 -22.73 -19.92
C GLU A 340 7.86 -22.18 -20.10
N PRO A 341 7.70 -20.93 -20.60
CA PRO A 341 6.39 -20.40 -20.97
C PRO A 341 5.60 -21.37 -21.85
N LEU A 342 4.37 -21.68 -21.45
CA LEU A 342 3.52 -22.63 -22.14
C LEU A 342 2.90 -22.01 -23.40
N TYR A 343 2.70 -22.84 -24.42
CA TYR A 343 2.07 -22.46 -25.68
C TYR A 343 2.78 -21.26 -26.35
N GLU A 344 2.04 -20.21 -26.68
CA GLU A 344 2.56 -18.96 -27.25
C GLU A 344 2.70 -17.86 -26.19
N SER A 345 2.59 -18.21 -24.90
CA SER A 345 2.72 -17.22 -23.83
C SER A 345 4.12 -16.64 -23.79
N LYS A 346 4.21 -15.37 -23.39
CA LYS A 346 5.49 -14.67 -23.21
C LYS A 346 5.55 -14.01 -21.84
N PRO A 347 6.72 -14.01 -21.19
CA PRO A 347 6.94 -13.17 -20.02
C PRO A 347 6.66 -11.69 -20.31
N ASP A 348 6.17 -10.94 -19.32
CA ASP A 348 5.76 -9.54 -19.48
C ASP A 348 6.85 -8.67 -20.13
N GLN A 349 8.10 -8.84 -19.70
CA GLN A 349 9.22 -8.07 -20.24
C GLN A 349 9.45 -8.32 -21.73
N GLU A 350 9.21 -9.54 -22.24
CA GLU A 350 9.40 -9.83 -23.65
C GLU A 350 8.33 -9.14 -24.49
N ILE A 351 7.08 -9.12 -24.00
CA ILE A 351 6.00 -8.34 -24.62
C ILE A 351 6.39 -6.85 -24.66
N MET A 352 6.92 -6.31 -23.55
CA MET A 352 7.37 -4.92 -23.47
C MET A 352 8.55 -4.62 -24.40
N PHE A 353 9.54 -5.52 -24.49
CA PHE A 353 10.68 -5.38 -25.39
C PHE A 353 10.25 -5.40 -26.86
N GLU A 354 9.37 -6.31 -27.24
CA GLU A 354 8.84 -6.39 -28.61
C GLU A 354 8.00 -5.16 -28.97
N LEU A 355 7.26 -4.60 -28.01
CA LEU A 355 6.55 -3.34 -28.17
C LEU A 355 7.53 -2.17 -28.34
N ALA A 356 8.56 -2.07 -27.51
CA ALA A 356 9.57 -1.02 -27.59
C ALA A 356 10.35 -1.05 -28.92
N LYS A 357 10.64 -2.24 -29.46
CA LYS A 357 11.26 -2.40 -30.79
C LYS A 357 10.35 -1.85 -31.89
N ARG A 358 9.06 -2.20 -31.87
CA ARG A 358 8.08 -1.73 -32.87
C ARG A 358 7.79 -0.24 -32.79
N LEU A 359 7.88 0.34 -31.61
CA LEU A 359 7.74 1.78 -31.38
C LEU A 359 9.06 2.56 -31.55
N GLY A 360 10.18 1.89 -31.80
CA GLY A 360 11.46 2.52 -32.13
C GLY A 360 12.22 3.12 -30.95
N PHE A 361 12.00 2.65 -29.72
CA PHE A 361 12.71 3.14 -28.52
C PHE A 361 13.43 2.05 -27.70
N TYR A 362 13.60 0.85 -28.27
CA TYR A 362 14.22 -0.29 -27.57
C TYR A 362 15.64 0.00 -27.04
N GLU A 363 16.45 0.72 -27.82
CA GLU A 363 17.82 1.07 -27.40
C GLU A 363 17.81 1.94 -26.14
N GLN A 364 16.97 2.99 -26.11
CA GLN A 364 16.81 3.85 -24.93
C GLN A 364 16.24 3.09 -23.74
N TYR A 365 15.31 2.16 -24.00
CA TYR A 365 14.64 1.37 -22.96
C TYR A 365 15.57 0.39 -22.25
N THR A 366 16.57 -0.16 -22.96
CA THR A 366 17.47 -1.22 -22.44
C THR A 366 18.87 -0.73 -22.07
N LYS A 367 19.22 0.52 -22.43
CA LYS A 367 20.56 1.08 -22.25
C LYS A 367 21.07 0.99 -20.81
N GLY A 368 20.22 1.26 -19.81
CA GLY A 368 20.60 1.25 -18.39
C GLY A 368 21.20 -0.08 -17.90
N MET A 369 20.78 -1.20 -18.49
CA MET A 369 21.26 -2.56 -18.18
C MET A 369 22.66 -2.88 -18.74
N LEU A 370 23.14 -2.06 -19.67
CA LEU A 370 24.46 -2.21 -20.29
C LEU A 370 25.52 -1.28 -19.66
N MET A 371 25.16 -0.55 -18.60
CA MET A 371 26.00 0.50 -18.02
C MET A 371 26.47 0.17 -16.61
N GLN A 372 27.66 0.68 -16.27
CA GLN A 372 28.27 0.58 -14.95
C GLN A 372 28.71 1.94 -14.43
N GLU A 373 28.77 2.06 -13.11
CA GLU A 373 29.42 3.19 -12.43
C GLU A 373 30.91 2.92 -12.27
N THR A 374 31.74 3.87 -12.70
CA THR A 374 33.18 3.89 -12.43
C THR A 374 33.45 4.29 -10.98
N LYS A 375 34.69 4.11 -10.51
CA LYS A 375 35.09 4.49 -9.14
C LYS A 375 34.89 5.99 -8.84
N ASP A 376 35.02 6.84 -9.86
CA ASP A 376 34.77 8.28 -9.77
C ASP A 376 33.30 8.67 -9.97
N GLY A 377 32.38 7.69 -9.98
CA GLY A 377 30.93 7.92 -10.02
C GLY A 377 30.39 8.31 -11.41
N LYS A 378 31.19 8.15 -12.47
CA LYS A 378 30.75 8.35 -13.85
C LYS A 378 30.04 7.10 -14.36
N LEU A 379 29.11 7.31 -15.28
CA LEU A 379 28.39 6.22 -15.92
C LEU A 379 29.03 5.94 -17.28
N GLU A 380 29.35 4.67 -17.54
CA GLU A 380 29.93 4.23 -18.81
C GLU A 380 29.32 2.90 -19.26
N MET A 381 29.52 2.55 -20.53
CA MET A 381 29.17 1.23 -21.04
C MET A 381 30.09 0.17 -20.41
N ILE A 382 29.53 -0.97 -20.04
CA ILE A 382 30.33 -2.10 -19.57
C ILE A 382 31.25 -2.57 -20.72
N PRO A 383 32.58 -2.60 -20.54
CA PRO A 383 33.50 -2.98 -21.61
C PRO A 383 33.14 -4.34 -22.22
N ASN A 384 33.08 -4.39 -23.55
CA ASN A 384 32.76 -5.59 -24.35
C ASN A 384 31.35 -6.17 -24.15
N LYS A 385 30.46 -5.54 -23.37
CA LYS A 385 29.08 -6.00 -23.20
C LYS A 385 28.19 -5.48 -24.32
N LYS A 386 27.79 -6.37 -25.22
CA LYS A 386 26.91 -6.05 -26.36
C LYS A 386 25.42 -6.27 -26.08
N ASP A 387 25.10 -7.08 -25.07
CA ASP A 387 23.74 -7.43 -24.69
C ASP A 387 23.64 -7.62 -23.17
N PHE A 388 22.43 -7.53 -22.64
CA PHE A 388 22.14 -7.73 -21.22
C PHE A 388 21.67 -9.16 -20.94
N VAL A 389 21.84 -9.58 -19.69
CA VAL A 389 21.35 -10.85 -19.14
C VAL A 389 20.14 -10.53 -18.28
N TRP A 390 18.98 -10.96 -18.74
CA TRP A 390 17.74 -10.81 -18.00
C TRP A 390 17.52 -11.99 -17.03
N PRO A 391 17.04 -11.75 -15.79
CA PRO A 391 16.72 -10.47 -15.13
C PRO A 391 17.87 -9.87 -14.28
N GLU A 392 19.07 -10.47 -14.30
CA GLU A 392 20.20 -10.07 -13.46
C GLU A 392 20.62 -8.62 -13.66
N ASP A 393 20.74 -8.16 -14.91
CA ASP A 393 21.20 -6.79 -15.18
C ASP A 393 20.17 -5.73 -14.81
N ALA A 394 18.88 -6.00 -15.02
CA ALA A 394 17.80 -5.13 -14.53
C ALA A 394 17.84 -4.99 -13.01
N THR A 395 18.12 -6.07 -12.29
CA THR A 395 18.27 -6.06 -10.83
C THR A 395 19.48 -5.22 -10.40
N ASN A 396 20.61 -5.37 -11.09
CA ASN A 396 21.82 -4.59 -10.82
C ASN A 396 21.63 -3.11 -11.16
N GLU A 397 20.85 -2.78 -12.20
CA GLU A 397 20.44 -1.42 -12.52
C GLU A 397 19.62 -0.82 -11.37
N ILE A 398 18.62 -1.53 -10.84
CA ILE A 398 17.84 -1.08 -9.68
C ILE A 398 18.75 -0.77 -8.49
N ALA A 399 19.67 -1.68 -8.15
CA ALA A 399 20.60 -1.49 -7.04
C ALA A 399 21.51 -0.26 -7.26
N ARG A 400 21.91 -0.02 -8.52
CA ARG A 400 22.71 1.15 -8.89
C ARG A 400 21.94 2.45 -8.70
N ILE A 401 20.68 2.51 -9.13
CA ILE A 401 19.93 3.78 -9.24
C ILE A 401 19.14 4.13 -7.96
N ILE A 402 18.56 3.15 -7.27
CA ILE A 402 17.57 3.45 -6.22
C ILE A 402 18.25 3.71 -4.86
N LYS A 403 18.61 4.98 -4.63
CA LYS A 403 19.31 5.41 -3.39
C LYS A 403 18.39 5.79 -2.23
N THR A 404 17.26 6.46 -2.47
CA THR A 404 16.34 7.05 -1.46
C THR A 404 15.76 6.09 -0.42
N ILE A 405 15.67 4.81 -0.75
CA ILE A 405 15.29 3.74 0.16
C ILE A 405 16.44 2.74 0.37
N GLY A 406 17.62 3.01 -0.19
CA GLY A 406 18.84 2.24 -0.03
C GLY A 406 18.75 0.84 -0.62
N LEU A 407 18.57 0.70 -1.94
CA LEU A 407 18.59 -0.63 -2.59
C LEU A 407 19.99 -1.01 -3.08
N THR A 408 21.03 -0.26 -2.71
CA THR A 408 22.40 -0.44 -3.24
C THR A 408 22.97 -1.84 -3.00
N GLY A 409 22.55 -2.51 -1.94
CA GLY A 409 22.94 -3.88 -1.68
C GLY A 409 22.20 -4.97 -2.46
N TRP A 410 21.14 -4.65 -3.21
CA TRP A 410 20.29 -5.63 -3.90
C TRP A 410 20.86 -6.09 -5.25
N THR A 411 22.14 -6.47 -5.28
CA THR A 411 22.70 -7.06 -6.50
C THR A 411 22.06 -8.43 -6.76
N ALA A 412 21.91 -8.81 -8.03
CA ALA A 412 21.31 -10.08 -8.40
C ALA A 412 22.02 -11.26 -7.73
N GLU A 413 23.34 -11.23 -7.69
CA GLU A 413 24.18 -12.22 -7.01
C GLU A 413 23.80 -12.39 -5.53
N ARG A 414 23.69 -11.29 -4.77
CA ARG A 414 23.39 -11.35 -3.33
C ARG A 414 21.99 -11.89 -3.07
N VAL A 415 20.98 -11.42 -3.81
CA VAL A 415 19.61 -11.89 -3.60
C VAL A 415 19.44 -13.36 -3.99
N LYS A 416 20.10 -13.81 -5.07
CA LYS A 416 20.17 -15.24 -5.44
C LYS A 416 20.84 -16.06 -4.33
N LYS A 417 21.98 -15.60 -3.82
CA LYS A 417 22.70 -16.23 -2.72
C LYS A 417 21.82 -16.40 -1.47
N HIS A 418 21.01 -15.40 -1.11
CA HIS A 418 20.06 -15.53 0.00
C HIS A 418 18.98 -16.59 -0.27
N THR A 419 18.48 -16.66 -1.50
CA THR A 419 17.47 -17.64 -1.92
C THR A 419 18.03 -19.07 -1.86
N ASP A 420 19.24 -19.27 -2.38
CA ASP A 420 19.92 -20.58 -2.40
C ASP A 420 20.32 -21.04 -0.97
N ASN A 421 20.37 -20.11 -0.01
CA ASN A 421 20.79 -20.35 1.37
C ASN A 421 19.70 -19.98 2.40
N TRP A 422 18.42 -19.99 2.03
CA TRP A 422 17.30 -19.61 2.92
C TRP A 422 17.28 -20.32 4.29
N HIS A 423 17.77 -21.56 4.37
CA HIS A 423 17.87 -22.36 5.59
C HIS A 423 18.93 -21.84 6.57
N MET A 424 19.80 -20.92 6.13
CA MET A 424 20.82 -20.28 6.96
C MET A 424 20.32 -19.01 7.65
N PHE A 425 19.03 -18.68 7.58
CA PHE A 425 18.45 -17.51 8.24
C PHE A 425 17.48 -17.92 9.34
N ASP A 426 17.53 -17.21 10.47
CA ASP A 426 16.62 -17.43 11.59
C ASP A 426 15.17 -16.99 11.26
N GLU A 427 14.18 -17.82 11.60
CA GLU A 427 12.77 -17.59 11.21
C GLU A 427 12.11 -16.38 11.90
N VAL A 428 12.67 -15.92 13.03
CA VAL A 428 12.10 -14.83 13.83
C VAL A 428 12.75 -13.49 13.47
N THR A 429 14.07 -13.46 13.47
CA THR A 429 14.87 -12.25 13.27
C THR A 429 15.25 -12.03 11.82
N GLY A 430 15.25 -13.09 11.00
CA GLY A 430 15.81 -13.07 9.66
C GLY A 430 17.33 -12.96 9.63
N ALA A 431 18.03 -13.04 10.76
CA ALA A 431 19.49 -12.90 10.81
C ALA A 431 20.17 -14.14 10.21
N GLY A 432 21.20 -13.90 9.40
CA GLY A 432 21.95 -14.95 8.73
C GLY A 432 23.00 -15.61 9.62
N MET A 433 23.22 -16.89 9.37
CA MET A 433 24.21 -17.75 10.02
C MET A 433 25.24 -18.23 8.99
N GLY A 434 26.40 -18.71 9.47
CA GLY A 434 27.43 -19.27 8.61
C GLY A 434 27.84 -18.30 7.48
N PRO A 435 27.76 -18.71 6.19
CA PRO A 435 28.10 -17.85 5.06
C PRO A 435 27.23 -16.59 4.89
N MET A 436 26.05 -16.53 5.53
CA MET A 436 25.11 -15.39 5.51
C MET A 436 25.29 -14.46 6.71
N LYS A 437 26.28 -14.72 7.58
CA LYS A 437 26.48 -13.95 8.81
C LYS A 437 26.68 -12.46 8.51
N GLY A 438 25.94 -11.62 9.23
CA GLY A 438 25.95 -10.16 9.06
C GLY A 438 24.90 -9.64 8.09
N GLU A 439 24.13 -10.51 7.45
CA GLU A 439 23.03 -10.16 6.55
C GLU A 439 21.68 -10.59 7.14
N TYR A 440 20.61 -9.92 6.72
CA TYR A 440 19.24 -10.35 6.99
C TYR A 440 18.58 -10.89 5.72
N TYR A 441 17.71 -11.88 5.86
CA TYR A 441 17.05 -12.52 4.72
C TYR A 441 16.34 -11.50 3.82
N GLY A 442 16.67 -11.54 2.53
CA GLY A 442 16.20 -10.60 1.53
C GLY A 442 16.63 -9.14 1.70
N LEU A 443 17.69 -8.86 2.46
CA LEU A 443 18.31 -7.53 2.59
C LEU A 443 17.29 -6.39 2.81
N PRO A 444 16.40 -6.45 3.83
CA PRO A 444 15.27 -5.53 3.94
C PRO A 444 15.71 -4.07 3.86
N TRP A 445 15.07 -3.27 3.01
CA TRP A 445 15.57 -1.91 2.78
C TRP A 445 15.30 -0.97 3.98
N PRO A 446 16.22 -0.05 4.34
CA PRO A 446 17.44 0.27 3.60
C PRO A 446 18.59 -0.72 3.78
N CYS A 447 19.28 -0.94 2.66
CA CYS A 447 20.52 -1.67 2.48
C CYS A 447 21.54 -0.75 1.79
N TRP A 448 22.21 0.07 2.60
CA TRP A 448 22.92 1.28 2.17
C TRP A 448 24.07 1.06 1.18
N THR A 449 24.74 -0.07 1.28
CA THR A 449 25.93 -0.40 0.48
C THR A 449 25.88 -1.87 0.05
N LYS A 450 26.80 -2.26 -0.84
CA LYS A 450 26.95 -3.65 -1.29
C LYS A 450 27.38 -4.63 -0.18
N THR A 451 27.76 -4.11 0.99
CA THR A 451 28.19 -4.91 2.15
C THR A 451 27.27 -4.73 3.37
N HIS A 452 26.28 -3.85 3.29
CA HIS A 452 25.30 -3.67 4.34
C HIS A 452 24.33 -4.86 4.39
N GLY A 453 23.97 -5.32 5.58
CA GLY A 453 23.14 -6.51 5.77
C GLY A 453 21.64 -6.32 5.56
N GLY A 454 21.19 -5.08 5.34
CA GLY A 454 19.78 -4.70 5.39
C GLY A 454 19.32 -4.30 6.80
N SER A 455 18.09 -3.80 6.87
CA SER A 455 17.48 -3.17 8.05
C SER A 455 16.09 -3.75 8.33
N PRO A 456 15.99 -4.85 9.09
CA PRO A 456 14.74 -5.57 9.29
C PRO A 456 13.71 -4.75 10.07
N ASN A 457 14.15 -4.02 11.10
CA ASN A 457 13.31 -3.17 11.93
C ASN A 457 13.68 -1.70 11.71
N LEU A 458 12.77 -0.92 11.11
CA LEU A 458 12.96 0.51 10.91
C LEU A 458 12.96 1.25 12.24
N TYR A 459 13.79 2.29 12.32
CA TYR A 459 13.89 3.22 13.43
C TYR A 459 14.43 2.61 14.74
N ASP A 460 15.05 1.42 14.67
CA ASP A 460 15.72 0.79 15.79
C ASP A 460 17.07 1.48 16.06
N THR A 461 17.12 2.21 17.17
CA THR A 461 18.33 2.91 17.61
C THR A 461 19.23 2.05 18.52
N SER A 462 18.80 0.84 18.90
CA SER A 462 19.53 -0.03 19.82
C SER A 462 20.71 -0.78 19.18
N ILE A 463 20.75 -0.82 17.84
CA ILE A 463 21.83 -1.42 17.05
C ILE A 463 22.52 -0.37 16.19
N SER A 464 23.71 -0.70 15.68
CA SER A 464 24.48 0.24 14.87
C SER A 464 23.94 0.38 13.45
N VAL A 465 24.24 1.50 12.77
CA VAL A 465 23.83 1.69 11.37
C VAL A 465 24.36 0.57 10.47
N LYS A 466 25.58 0.06 10.75
CA LYS A 466 26.18 -1.08 10.04
C LYS A 466 25.36 -2.37 10.17
N GLU A 467 24.67 -2.56 11.29
CA GLU A 467 23.81 -3.71 11.59
C GLU A 467 22.33 -3.46 11.21
N GLY A 468 22.03 -2.32 10.57
CA GLY A 468 20.68 -1.95 10.13
C GLY A 468 19.92 -1.00 11.06
N GLY A 469 20.58 -0.48 12.09
CA GLY A 469 19.99 0.50 13.02
C GLY A 469 19.82 1.88 12.39
N MET A 470 18.80 2.62 12.84
CA MET A 470 18.53 3.96 12.32
C MET A 470 17.60 4.80 13.20
N GLY A 471 17.64 6.12 13.01
CA GLY A 471 16.67 7.08 13.57
C GLY A 471 15.53 7.40 12.60
N PHE A 472 14.67 8.38 12.91
CA PHE A 472 13.66 8.83 11.94
C PHE A 472 14.28 9.75 10.90
N ARG A 473 13.74 9.70 9.68
CA ARG A 473 14.24 10.45 8.54
C ARG A 473 13.95 11.95 8.65
N ASN A 474 14.95 12.77 8.33
CA ASN A 474 14.78 14.21 8.19
C ASN A 474 14.32 14.57 6.77
N ASN A 475 13.00 14.78 6.60
CA ASN A 475 12.40 15.15 5.31
C ASN A 475 11.70 16.52 5.31
N PHE A 476 11.64 17.20 6.45
CA PHE A 476 10.71 18.33 6.65
C PHE A 476 11.37 19.57 7.23
N GLY A 477 12.70 19.67 7.09
CA GLY A 477 13.49 20.78 7.62
C GLY A 477 14.03 20.49 9.02
N LEU A 478 14.77 21.47 9.55
CA LEU A 478 15.44 21.37 10.86
C LEU A 478 14.58 21.93 11.99
N GLU A 479 13.72 22.89 11.68
CA GLU A 479 12.74 23.45 12.62
C GLU A 479 11.40 23.69 11.94
N LYS A 480 10.37 23.88 12.76
CA LYS A 480 9.06 24.39 12.36
C LYS A 480 8.53 25.32 13.44
N ASP A 481 8.20 26.55 13.05
CA ASP A 481 7.61 27.57 13.93
C ASP A 481 8.46 27.81 15.20
N GLY A 482 9.79 27.87 15.05
CA GLY A 482 10.75 28.03 16.16
C GLY A 482 11.00 26.77 17.00
N VAL A 483 10.40 25.62 16.63
CA VAL A 483 10.56 24.36 17.35
C VAL A 483 11.46 23.41 16.56
N ASN A 484 12.49 22.89 17.23
CA ASN A 484 13.41 21.89 16.69
C ASN A 484 12.68 20.62 16.21
N LEU A 485 12.98 20.18 14.98
CA LEU A 485 12.49 18.93 14.40
C LEU A 485 13.52 17.79 14.46
N LEU A 486 14.76 18.07 14.88
CA LEU A 486 15.79 17.06 15.05
C LEU A 486 15.56 16.24 16.32
N ALA A 487 15.98 14.98 16.32
CA ALA A 487 15.90 14.13 17.51
C ALA A 487 16.69 14.73 18.69
N GLU A 488 16.23 14.51 19.92
CA GLU A 488 16.96 14.97 21.12
C GLU A 488 18.09 13.99 21.50
N LYS A 489 18.90 14.40 22.48
CA LYS A 489 19.94 13.55 23.07
C LYS A 489 19.34 12.22 23.55
N GLY A 490 20.00 11.11 23.20
CA GLY A 490 19.55 9.75 23.56
C GLY A 490 18.74 9.03 22.48
N SER A 491 18.36 9.71 21.39
CA SER A 491 17.73 9.09 20.23
C SER A 491 18.68 9.03 19.03
N PHE A 492 19.65 8.12 19.06
CA PHE A 492 20.62 7.92 17.98
C PHE A 492 21.00 6.43 17.88
N PRO A 493 21.37 5.93 16.69
CA PRO A 493 21.83 4.54 16.52
C PRO A 493 23.07 4.23 17.37
N LYS A 494 23.18 2.99 17.85
CA LYS A 494 24.31 2.56 18.68
C LYS A 494 25.65 2.78 17.96
N GLY A 495 26.60 3.41 18.66
CA GLY A 495 27.93 3.70 18.11
C GLY A 495 27.96 4.85 17.09
N SER A 496 26.90 5.65 17.00
CA SER A 496 26.92 6.89 16.23
C SER A 496 27.89 7.90 16.82
N LYS A 497 28.63 8.63 15.97
CA LYS A 497 29.46 9.76 16.42
C LYS A 497 28.64 10.98 16.86
N ILE A 498 27.35 11.04 16.50
CA ILE A 498 26.44 12.13 16.82
C ILE A 498 25.36 11.60 17.77
N GLU A 499 25.35 12.10 19.00
CA GLU A 499 24.43 11.64 20.06
C GLU A 499 23.08 12.39 20.09
N THR A 500 22.81 13.19 19.06
CA THR A 500 21.62 14.03 18.89
C THR A 500 21.07 13.87 17.47
N GLY A 501 20.02 14.61 17.13
CA GLY A 501 19.53 14.68 15.76
C GLY A 501 20.41 15.53 14.85
N TYR A 502 20.36 15.22 13.55
CA TYR A 502 21.20 15.86 12.54
C TYR A 502 20.48 15.96 11.19
N PRO A 503 20.87 16.93 10.33
CA PRO A 503 20.30 17.09 8.99
C PRO A 503 20.54 15.86 8.10
N GLU A 504 19.80 15.75 7.00
CA GLU A 504 20.22 14.85 5.93
C GLU A 504 21.58 15.26 5.37
N ILE A 505 22.35 14.27 4.91
CA ILE A 505 23.74 14.47 4.50
C ILE A 505 23.82 14.94 3.05
N THR A 506 24.52 16.04 2.85
CA THR A 506 24.77 16.66 1.56
C THR A 506 26.27 16.81 1.38
N LYS A 507 26.72 16.95 0.13
CA LYS A 507 28.13 17.29 -0.13
C LYS A 507 28.55 18.58 0.58
N ALA A 508 27.63 19.53 0.74
CA ALA A 508 27.89 20.83 1.35
C ALA A 508 28.01 20.80 2.88
N ASN A 509 27.38 19.84 3.56
CA ASN A 509 27.37 19.81 5.03
C ASN A 509 28.15 18.64 5.64
N ILE A 510 28.55 17.63 4.87
CA ILE A 510 29.11 16.38 5.40
C ILE A 510 30.38 16.58 6.24
N GLU A 511 31.31 17.45 5.81
CA GLU A 511 32.54 17.75 6.54
C GLU A 511 32.23 18.33 7.93
N ALA A 512 31.29 19.28 7.98
CA ALA A 512 30.86 19.92 9.23
C ALA A 512 30.06 18.96 10.14
N VAL A 513 29.15 18.16 9.56
CA VAL A 513 28.29 17.25 10.33
C VAL A 513 29.09 16.06 10.90
N LEU A 514 30.04 15.51 10.13
CA LEU A 514 30.79 14.31 10.53
C LEU A 514 32.15 14.62 11.17
N GLY A 515 32.63 15.87 11.09
CA GLY A 515 33.97 16.23 11.53
C GLY A 515 35.06 15.54 10.71
N ILE A 516 34.89 15.49 9.38
CA ILE A 516 35.83 14.89 8.43
C ILE A 516 36.26 15.90 7.38
N THR A 517 37.31 15.58 6.63
CA THR A 517 37.70 16.32 5.42
C THR A 517 37.63 15.37 4.24
N LEU A 518 36.90 15.75 3.21
CA LEU A 518 36.90 15.04 1.93
C LEU A 518 38.09 15.48 1.10
N THR A 519 38.73 14.55 0.38
CA THR A 519 39.75 14.91 -0.61
C THR A 519 39.12 15.67 -1.77
N GLU A 520 39.92 16.39 -2.55
CA GLU A 520 39.41 17.09 -3.76
C GLU A 520 38.83 16.11 -4.79
N GLU A 521 39.39 14.91 -4.88
CA GLU A 521 38.88 13.82 -5.72
C GLU A 521 37.52 13.30 -5.22
N GLU A 522 37.40 13.07 -3.91
CA GLU A 522 36.12 12.66 -3.29
C GLU A 522 35.05 13.74 -3.50
N LYS A 523 35.41 15.01 -3.30
CA LYS A 523 34.52 16.15 -3.55
C LYS A 523 34.09 16.17 -5.01
N ALA A 524 35.01 16.01 -5.96
CA ALA A 524 34.68 16.02 -7.38
C ALA A 524 33.73 14.90 -7.79
N ALA A 525 33.86 13.71 -7.18
CA ALA A 525 33.02 12.54 -7.48
C ALA A 525 31.63 12.59 -6.82
N CYS A 526 31.49 13.19 -5.63
CA CYS A 526 30.23 13.21 -4.89
C CYS A 526 29.10 13.96 -5.62
N GLY A 527 27.91 13.36 -5.64
CA GLY A 527 26.67 14.07 -5.97
C GLY A 527 26.31 15.17 -4.96
N ALA A 528 25.32 16.00 -5.29
CA ALA A 528 24.91 17.11 -4.42
C ALA A 528 24.41 16.65 -3.03
N ASN A 529 23.77 15.47 -2.98
CA ASN A 529 23.35 14.82 -1.75
C ASN A 529 23.32 13.30 -1.92
N TRP A 530 23.16 12.57 -0.81
CA TRP A 530 23.21 11.11 -0.77
C TRP A 530 22.22 10.40 -1.72
N LYS A 531 21.09 11.05 -2.09
CA LYS A 531 20.07 10.47 -2.98
C LYS A 531 20.57 10.43 -4.42
N VAL A 532 21.29 11.46 -4.86
CA VAL A 532 21.76 11.60 -6.25
C VAL A 532 23.28 11.38 -6.38
N ASP A 533 23.90 10.77 -5.38
CA ASP A 533 25.33 10.46 -5.35
C ASP A 533 25.61 9.06 -5.91
N ASN A 534 26.15 9.01 -7.12
CA ASN A 534 26.52 7.76 -7.78
C ASN A 534 27.84 7.19 -7.25
N SER A 535 28.71 8.02 -6.67
CA SER A 535 29.99 7.55 -6.13
C SER A 535 29.81 6.66 -4.89
N GLY A 536 28.72 6.87 -4.14
CA GLY A 536 28.46 6.20 -2.86
C GLY A 536 29.33 6.72 -1.72
N ILE A 537 30.21 7.69 -1.96
CA ILE A 537 31.15 8.23 -0.97
C ILE A 537 30.40 8.84 0.20
N LEU A 538 29.35 9.63 -0.05
CA LEU A 538 28.58 10.25 1.04
C LEU A 538 28.02 9.19 1.98
N VAL A 539 27.43 8.13 1.42
CA VAL A 539 26.88 7.01 2.20
C VAL A 539 27.99 6.25 2.93
N GLN A 540 29.13 6.00 2.29
CA GLN A 540 30.25 5.30 2.91
C GLN A 540 30.78 6.05 4.14
N LYS A 541 31.02 7.36 4.04
CA LYS A 541 31.45 8.20 5.17
C LYS A 541 30.41 8.21 6.30
N CYS A 542 29.13 8.20 5.96
CA CYS A 542 28.06 8.06 6.95
C CYS A 542 28.15 6.73 7.71
N MET A 543 28.36 5.62 7.00
CA MET A 543 28.51 4.29 7.60
C MET A 543 29.74 4.19 8.51
N GLU A 544 30.85 4.84 8.14
CA GLU A 544 32.08 4.93 8.95
C GLU A 544 31.85 5.72 10.25
N ALA A 545 31.03 6.78 10.19
CA ALA A 545 30.65 7.59 11.35
C ALA A 545 29.47 7.03 12.16
N GLY A 546 28.86 5.92 11.74
CA GLY A 546 27.67 5.36 12.40
C GLY A 546 26.45 6.27 12.33
N VAL A 547 26.32 7.08 11.26
CA VAL A 547 25.17 7.98 11.05
C VAL A 547 24.34 7.53 9.85
N CYS A 548 23.05 7.87 9.84
CA CYS A 548 22.17 7.59 8.71
C CYS A 548 22.28 8.68 7.64
N PRO A 549 22.42 8.34 6.34
CA PRO A 549 22.54 9.35 5.28
C PRO A 549 21.36 10.33 5.21
N TYR A 550 20.14 9.88 5.57
CA TYR A 550 18.94 10.70 5.53
C TYR A 550 18.73 11.59 6.75
N GLY A 551 19.70 11.65 7.67
CA GLY A 551 19.60 12.40 8.92
C GLY A 551 18.99 11.63 10.09
N ASN A 552 18.70 12.35 11.17
CA ASN A 552 18.04 11.83 12.36
C ASN A 552 17.14 12.91 12.98
N ALA A 553 15.82 12.71 12.85
CA ALA A 553 14.80 13.68 13.21
C ALA A 553 13.74 13.10 14.16
N LYS A 554 12.77 13.93 14.56
CA LYS A 554 11.55 13.50 15.23
C LYS A 554 10.52 13.02 14.19
N ALA A 555 9.84 11.91 14.48
CA ALA A 555 8.63 11.53 13.78
C ALA A 555 7.55 12.60 13.99
N ARG A 556 6.81 12.95 12.95
CA ARG A 556 5.77 13.99 13.07
C ARG A 556 4.40 13.37 13.28
N ALA A 557 3.72 13.79 14.35
CA ALA A 557 2.29 13.53 14.52
C ALA A 557 1.43 14.45 13.64
N ILE A 558 1.98 15.60 13.24
CA ILE A 558 1.31 16.65 12.45
C ILE A 558 1.87 16.70 11.02
N VAL A 559 0.98 16.85 10.03
CA VAL A 559 1.33 17.01 8.61
C VAL A 559 0.69 18.30 8.09
N TRP A 560 1.42 19.40 8.17
CA TRP A 560 0.95 20.76 7.85
C TRP A 560 0.66 21.03 6.36
N ASN A 561 0.88 20.06 5.47
CA ASN A 561 0.55 20.17 4.04
C ASN A 561 -0.73 19.42 3.67
N PHE A 562 -1.38 18.76 4.62
CA PHE A 562 -2.64 18.04 4.39
C PHE A 562 -3.84 18.92 4.76
N PRO A 563 -5.03 18.68 4.20
CA PRO A 563 -6.23 19.41 4.59
C PRO A 563 -6.49 19.32 6.11
N ASP A 564 -6.33 18.12 6.67
CA ASP A 564 -6.38 17.87 8.10
C ASP A 564 -4.95 17.65 8.65
N HIS A 565 -4.44 18.66 9.36
CA HIS A 565 -3.06 18.66 9.90
C HIS A 565 -2.82 17.54 10.91
N ILE A 566 -3.82 17.21 11.71
CA ILE A 566 -3.92 15.99 12.53
C ILE A 566 -5.06 15.13 11.97
N PRO A 567 -5.09 13.81 12.21
CA PRO A 567 -6.25 13.02 11.81
C PRO A 567 -7.52 13.59 12.45
N MET A 568 -8.54 13.89 11.65
CA MET A 568 -9.86 14.32 12.14
C MET A 568 -10.89 13.28 11.71
N HIS A 569 -11.88 13.02 12.57
CA HIS A 569 -13.01 12.20 12.20
C HIS A 569 -13.89 12.94 11.19
N ARG A 570 -14.25 12.25 10.11
CA ARG A 570 -15.25 12.66 9.13
C ARG A 570 -16.06 11.44 8.77
N GLU A 571 -17.37 11.57 8.72
CA GLU A 571 -18.23 10.45 8.36
C GLU A 571 -18.00 10.03 6.89
N PRO A 572 -18.20 8.74 6.56
CA PRO A 572 -18.26 8.27 5.17
C PRO A 572 -19.21 9.12 4.32
N LEU A 573 -18.97 9.17 3.01
CA LEU A 573 -19.82 9.98 2.12
C LEU A 573 -21.27 9.48 2.13
N HIS A 574 -21.43 8.15 2.23
CA HIS A 574 -22.70 7.49 2.43
C HIS A 574 -22.68 6.83 3.82
N SER A 575 -23.22 7.53 4.81
CA SER A 575 -23.25 7.06 6.20
C SER A 575 -24.67 6.70 6.66
N PRO A 576 -24.85 5.61 7.44
CA PRO A 576 -26.14 5.30 8.06
C PRO A 576 -26.52 6.30 9.19
N ARG A 577 -25.59 7.18 9.60
CA ARG A 577 -25.77 8.17 10.66
C ARG A 577 -25.74 9.58 10.08
N HIS A 578 -26.83 10.00 9.46
CA HIS A 578 -26.94 11.34 8.87
C HIS A 578 -26.73 12.45 9.91
N ASP A 579 -27.17 12.25 11.15
CA ASP A 579 -26.88 13.12 12.28
C ASP A 579 -25.37 13.36 12.47
N LEU A 580 -24.56 12.30 12.32
CA LEU A 580 -23.11 12.40 12.40
C LEU A 580 -22.49 13.04 11.15
N THR A 581 -23.09 12.94 9.97
CA THR A 581 -22.61 13.65 8.77
C THR A 581 -22.70 15.17 8.92
N LEU A 582 -23.68 15.66 9.69
CA LEU A 582 -23.81 17.08 10.01
C LEU A 582 -22.76 17.52 11.04
N LYS A 583 -22.43 16.66 12.00
CA LYS A 583 -21.46 16.94 13.07
C LYS A 583 -20.00 16.78 12.61
N TYR A 584 -19.73 15.81 11.74
CA TYR A 584 -18.40 15.45 11.23
C TYR A 584 -18.41 15.41 9.70
N PRO A 585 -18.57 16.56 9.03
CA PRO A 585 -18.74 16.61 7.58
C PRO A 585 -17.50 16.19 6.81
N ALA A 586 -17.71 15.69 5.60
CA ALA A 586 -16.69 15.40 4.61
C ALA A 586 -15.90 16.66 4.20
N TYR A 587 -14.83 16.46 3.43
CA TYR A 587 -14.03 17.56 2.89
C TYR A 587 -14.80 18.41 1.88
N ALA A 588 -14.28 19.61 1.59
CA ALA A 588 -14.69 20.34 0.40
C ALA A 588 -14.32 19.57 -0.88
N ASP A 589 -15.08 19.79 -1.94
CA ASP A 589 -14.80 19.24 -3.27
C ASP A 589 -13.44 19.70 -3.79
N LYS A 590 -12.72 18.81 -4.49
CA LYS A 590 -11.39 19.09 -5.00
C LYS A 590 -11.43 19.23 -6.52
N ALA A 591 -11.14 20.43 -7.01
CA ALA A 591 -11.23 20.76 -8.44
C ALA A 591 -10.29 19.92 -9.33
N ASN A 592 -9.14 19.51 -8.81
CA ASN A 592 -8.21 18.59 -9.48
C ASN A 592 -7.58 17.64 -8.46
N HIS A 593 -7.87 16.35 -8.60
CA HIS A 593 -7.26 15.26 -7.86
C HIS A 593 -6.89 14.15 -8.85
N PHE A 594 -5.59 13.96 -9.11
CA PHE A 594 -5.11 13.06 -10.18
C PHE A 594 -5.82 13.30 -11.53
N ARG A 595 -5.84 14.57 -11.97
CA ARG A 595 -6.44 15.06 -13.23
C ARG A 595 -7.97 15.04 -13.27
N VAL A 596 -8.66 14.70 -12.17
CA VAL A 596 -10.12 14.61 -12.15
C VAL A 596 -10.68 15.41 -10.98
N MET A 597 -11.70 16.23 -11.24
CA MET A 597 -12.50 16.80 -10.16
C MET A 597 -13.09 15.68 -9.31
N THR A 598 -12.95 15.77 -7.99
CA THR A 598 -13.41 14.74 -7.06
C THR A 598 -14.32 15.39 -6.02
N LYS A 599 -15.53 14.84 -5.88
CA LYS A 599 -16.58 15.34 -5.01
C LYS A 599 -16.46 14.73 -3.61
N TYR A 600 -16.89 15.48 -2.60
CA TYR A 600 -16.87 15.10 -1.20
C TYR A 600 -18.16 15.59 -0.54
N ILE A 601 -18.16 16.78 0.08
CA ILE A 601 -19.32 17.32 0.78
C ILE A 601 -20.53 17.50 -0.14
N SER A 602 -20.34 17.78 -1.44
CA SER A 602 -21.45 17.89 -2.39
C SER A 602 -22.20 16.56 -2.59
N VAL A 603 -21.52 15.43 -2.43
CA VAL A 603 -22.16 14.10 -2.42
C VAL A 603 -22.80 13.85 -1.06
N GLN A 604 -22.05 14.00 0.03
CA GLN A 604 -22.54 13.67 1.38
C GLN A 604 -23.77 14.50 1.79
N SER A 605 -23.82 15.77 1.41
CA SER A 605 -24.91 16.70 1.77
C SER A 605 -26.06 16.75 0.75
N ALA A 606 -25.98 16.00 -0.35
CA ALA A 606 -27.01 16.04 -1.41
C ALA A 606 -28.39 15.63 -0.87
N LYS A 607 -28.43 14.65 0.03
CA LYS A 607 -29.63 14.19 0.75
C LYS A 607 -29.27 13.26 1.91
N ASP A 608 -30.27 12.91 2.71
CA ASP A 608 -30.16 11.84 3.70
C ASP A 608 -30.32 10.47 3.03
N TYR A 609 -29.19 9.86 2.65
CA TYR A 609 -29.16 8.57 1.97
C TYR A 609 -29.63 7.41 2.87
N SER A 610 -29.55 7.54 4.20
CA SER A 610 -29.90 6.46 5.14
C SER A 610 -31.39 6.10 5.08
N LYS A 611 -32.25 7.04 4.65
CA LYS A 611 -33.69 6.83 4.47
C LYS A 611 -34.03 5.93 3.29
N GLU A 612 -33.22 5.97 2.24
CA GLU A 612 -33.43 5.18 1.01
C GLU A 612 -32.57 3.90 0.98
N PHE A 613 -31.40 3.94 1.62
CA PHE A 613 -30.41 2.87 1.67
C PHE A 613 -30.01 2.61 3.13
N PRO A 614 -30.85 1.92 3.92
CA PRO A 614 -30.66 1.82 5.37
C PRO A 614 -29.64 0.75 5.80
N ILE A 615 -29.11 -0.04 4.86
CA ILE A 615 -28.25 -1.19 5.18
C ILE A 615 -26.80 -0.81 4.92
N ASN A 616 -25.93 -1.04 5.89
CA ASN A 616 -24.50 -0.84 5.74
C ASN A 616 -23.88 -1.99 4.92
N MET A 617 -23.10 -1.64 3.91
CA MET A 617 -22.46 -2.59 3.03
C MET A 617 -20.95 -2.65 3.29
N VAL A 618 -20.47 -3.83 3.67
CA VAL A 618 -19.05 -4.11 3.89
C VAL A 618 -18.53 -5.07 2.82
N THR A 619 -17.34 -4.79 2.29
CA THR A 619 -16.70 -5.68 1.30
C THR A 619 -15.40 -6.27 1.82
N GLY A 620 -14.99 -7.44 1.33
CA GLY A 620 -13.73 -8.03 1.74
C GLY A 620 -13.31 -9.25 0.94
N ARG A 621 -12.33 -9.98 1.48
CA ARG A 621 -11.70 -11.12 0.80
C ARG A 621 -12.24 -12.47 1.26
N LEU A 622 -12.02 -13.47 0.42
CA LEU A 622 -12.15 -14.89 0.75
C LEU A 622 -10.76 -15.53 0.84
N VAL A 623 -10.66 -16.62 1.61
CA VAL A 623 -9.39 -17.41 1.71
C VAL A 623 -9.04 -18.01 0.35
N THR A 624 -10.07 -18.38 -0.40
CA THR A 624 -9.98 -19.12 -1.67
C THR A 624 -9.67 -18.22 -2.86
N MET A 625 -9.66 -16.88 -2.71
CA MET A 625 -9.55 -15.98 -3.85
C MET A 625 -8.63 -14.79 -3.55
N ASN A 626 -7.80 -14.43 -4.53
CA ASN A 626 -6.97 -13.23 -4.53
C ASN A 626 -7.51 -12.19 -5.54
N GLY A 627 -7.06 -10.94 -5.46
CA GLY A 627 -7.36 -9.89 -6.45
C GLY A 627 -8.83 -9.83 -6.91
N ALA A 628 -9.03 -9.71 -8.23
CA ALA A 628 -10.34 -9.81 -8.88
C ALA A 628 -10.81 -11.27 -9.09
N GLY A 629 -10.07 -12.26 -8.56
CA GLY A 629 -10.38 -13.69 -8.64
C GLY A 629 -10.02 -14.37 -9.96
N ILE A 630 -9.30 -13.69 -10.87
CA ILE A 630 -8.98 -14.16 -12.23
C ILE A 630 -8.41 -15.60 -12.22
N GLU A 631 -7.28 -15.79 -11.54
CA GLU A 631 -6.59 -17.09 -11.46
C GLU A 631 -7.43 -18.14 -10.70
N ASN A 632 -8.02 -17.73 -9.57
CA ASN A 632 -8.69 -18.67 -8.66
C ASN A 632 -10.02 -19.18 -9.22
N ARG A 633 -10.77 -18.34 -9.96
CA ARG A 633 -12.01 -18.78 -10.64
C ARG A 633 -11.71 -19.71 -11.80
N ALA A 634 -10.52 -19.62 -12.40
CA ALA A 634 -10.06 -20.55 -13.44
C ALA A 634 -9.54 -21.89 -12.87
N SER A 635 -9.34 -22.01 -11.55
CA SER A 635 -8.97 -23.27 -10.91
C SER A 635 -10.21 -24.08 -10.49
N LYS A 636 -10.42 -25.25 -11.10
CA LYS A 636 -11.55 -26.15 -10.79
C LYS A 636 -11.65 -26.53 -9.31
N TYR A 637 -10.50 -26.72 -8.65
CA TYR A 637 -10.46 -27.18 -7.25
C TYR A 637 -10.79 -26.06 -6.27
N ILE A 638 -10.29 -24.85 -6.54
CA ILE A 638 -10.56 -23.67 -5.71
C ILE A 638 -11.98 -23.16 -5.93
N ALA A 639 -12.43 -23.11 -7.19
CA ALA A 639 -13.80 -22.77 -7.55
C ALA A 639 -14.83 -23.73 -6.92
N ALA A 640 -14.53 -25.03 -6.79
CA ALA A 640 -15.44 -25.97 -6.14
C ALA A 640 -15.73 -25.61 -4.66
N LEU A 641 -14.82 -24.92 -3.97
CA LEU A 641 -15.02 -24.45 -2.59
C LEU A 641 -15.88 -23.18 -2.52
N THR A 642 -15.92 -22.38 -3.57
CA THR A 642 -16.74 -21.16 -3.66
C THR A 642 -17.15 -20.90 -5.12
N PRO A 643 -18.16 -21.64 -5.61
CA PRO A 643 -18.46 -21.70 -7.05
C PRO A 643 -19.23 -20.47 -7.55
N GLU A 644 -19.87 -19.73 -6.65
CA GLU A 644 -20.76 -18.63 -7.00
C GLU A 644 -20.65 -17.46 -6.02
N MET A 645 -21.02 -16.28 -6.51
CA MET A 645 -21.10 -15.05 -5.72
C MET A 645 -22.25 -15.12 -4.70
N PHE A 646 -22.01 -14.59 -3.50
CA PHE A 646 -22.98 -14.57 -2.41
C PHE A 646 -22.90 -13.26 -1.61
N CYS A 647 -23.90 -13.05 -0.76
CA CYS A 647 -23.94 -11.98 0.22
C CYS A 647 -24.30 -12.55 1.59
N ASP A 648 -23.37 -12.40 2.55
CA ASP A 648 -23.61 -12.74 3.94
C ASP A 648 -24.61 -11.73 4.52
N ILE A 649 -25.75 -12.22 5.03
CA ILE A 649 -26.87 -11.43 5.54
C ILE A 649 -27.36 -12.01 6.88
N HIS A 650 -27.68 -11.14 7.84
CA HIS A 650 -28.27 -11.56 9.11
C HIS A 650 -29.67 -12.17 8.89
N PRO A 651 -30.04 -13.29 9.55
CA PRO A 651 -31.35 -13.91 9.37
C PRO A 651 -32.54 -12.97 9.63
N ASP A 652 -32.46 -12.11 10.65
CA ASP A 652 -33.52 -11.13 10.94
C ASP A 652 -33.70 -10.09 9.83
N LEU A 653 -32.60 -9.61 9.25
CA LEU A 653 -32.63 -8.70 8.10
C LEU A 653 -33.24 -9.40 6.88
N ALA A 654 -32.83 -10.64 6.62
CA ALA A 654 -33.38 -11.45 5.54
C ALA A 654 -34.89 -11.67 5.72
N HIS A 655 -35.34 -12.00 6.94
CA HIS A 655 -36.75 -12.21 7.27
C HIS A 655 -37.58 -10.94 7.05
N LYS A 656 -37.08 -9.77 7.50
CA LYS A 656 -37.72 -8.46 7.28
C LYS A 656 -37.99 -8.16 5.80
N HIS A 657 -37.14 -8.67 4.90
CA HIS A 657 -37.26 -8.49 3.45
C HIS A 657 -37.86 -9.71 2.72
N GLY A 658 -38.35 -10.73 3.43
CA GLY A 658 -38.93 -11.94 2.83
C GLY A 658 -37.93 -12.80 2.04
N ILE A 659 -36.63 -12.68 2.36
CA ILE A 659 -35.53 -13.39 1.71
C ILE A 659 -35.20 -14.64 2.51
N LYS A 660 -35.06 -15.79 1.84
CA LYS A 660 -34.63 -17.05 2.45
C LYS A 660 -33.17 -17.33 2.15
N ASN A 661 -32.52 -18.14 2.99
CA ASN A 661 -31.18 -18.62 2.73
C ASN A 661 -31.10 -19.32 1.36
N GLY A 662 -30.07 -19.00 0.56
CA GLY A 662 -29.85 -19.54 -0.77
C GLY A 662 -30.71 -18.93 -1.90
N HIS A 663 -31.66 -18.04 -1.59
CA HIS A 663 -32.42 -17.33 -2.62
C HIS A 663 -31.58 -16.23 -3.28
N MET A 664 -31.93 -15.89 -4.52
CA MET A 664 -31.37 -14.69 -5.15
C MET A 664 -32.02 -13.43 -4.57
N MET A 665 -31.22 -12.37 -4.48
CA MET A 665 -31.67 -11.04 -4.09
C MET A 665 -30.93 -9.97 -4.89
N TRP A 666 -31.59 -8.84 -5.08
CA TRP A 666 -31.01 -7.63 -5.63
C TRP A 666 -30.39 -6.80 -4.52
N ILE A 667 -29.19 -6.29 -4.79
CA ILE A 667 -28.53 -5.25 -4.00
C ILE A 667 -28.49 -3.99 -4.87
N HIS A 668 -28.96 -2.87 -4.33
CA HIS A 668 -28.94 -1.58 -5.02
C HIS A 668 -28.03 -0.59 -4.31
N SER A 669 -27.28 0.19 -5.08
CA SER A 669 -26.43 1.28 -4.61
C SER A 669 -27.11 2.65 -4.70
N PRO A 670 -26.65 3.66 -3.94
CA PRO A 670 -27.04 5.05 -4.12
C PRO A 670 -26.76 5.62 -5.51
N GLU A 671 -25.79 5.06 -6.24
CA GLU A 671 -25.42 5.46 -7.59
C GLU A 671 -26.38 4.90 -8.66
N GLY A 672 -27.41 4.13 -8.25
CA GLY A 672 -28.44 3.59 -9.14
C GLY A 672 -28.04 2.29 -9.83
N THR A 673 -26.85 1.74 -9.54
CA THR A 673 -26.45 0.42 -10.01
C THR A 673 -27.04 -0.68 -9.12
N LYS A 674 -27.08 -1.90 -9.65
CA LYS A 674 -27.55 -3.07 -8.89
C LYS A 674 -26.80 -4.34 -9.25
N ILE A 675 -26.77 -5.31 -8.34
CA ILE A 675 -26.27 -6.67 -8.60
C ILE A 675 -27.24 -7.73 -8.07
N LYS A 676 -27.24 -8.91 -8.68
CA LYS A 676 -28.06 -10.06 -8.28
C LYS A 676 -27.18 -11.14 -7.66
N VAL A 677 -27.32 -11.37 -6.36
CA VAL A 677 -26.45 -12.29 -5.59
C VAL A 677 -27.27 -13.27 -4.75
N LYS A 678 -26.66 -14.41 -4.40
CA LYS A 678 -27.29 -15.40 -3.53
C LYS A 678 -27.19 -14.97 -2.06
N ALA A 679 -28.31 -14.96 -1.35
CA ALA A 679 -28.35 -14.72 0.09
C ALA A 679 -27.74 -15.89 0.85
N LYS A 680 -26.85 -15.57 1.80
CA LYS A 680 -26.24 -16.55 2.69
C LYS A 680 -26.40 -16.09 4.13
N TYR A 681 -27.13 -16.85 4.92
CA TYR A 681 -27.34 -16.52 6.33
C TYR A 681 -26.02 -16.51 7.10
N SER A 682 -25.78 -15.44 7.85
CA SER A 682 -24.58 -15.28 8.67
C SER A 682 -24.85 -14.39 9.88
N TYR A 683 -24.46 -14.86 11.06
CA TYR A 683 -24.44 -14.07 12.30
C TYR A 683 -23.12 -13.29 12.48
N THR A 684 -22.23 -13.33 11.49
CA THR A 684 -20.98 -12.54 11.54
C THR A 684 -21.18 -11.08 11.14
N VAL A 685 -22.35 -10.73 10.60
CA VAL A 685 -22.79 -9.37 10.26
C VAL A 685 -23.97 -8.97 11.15
N LEU A 686 -24.14 -7.68 11.41
CA LEU A 686 -25.22 -7.14 12.22
C LEU A 686 -26.57 -7.13 11.47
N PRO A 687 -27.72 -7.02 12.17
CA PRO A 687 -29.05 -6.93 11.56
C PRO A 687 -29.28 -5.74 10.61
N ASP A 688 -28.37 -4.78 10.57
CA ASP A 688 -28.37 -3.60 9.70
C ASP A 688 -27.21 -3.61 8.68
N MET A 689 -26.53 -4.76 8.52
CA MET A 689 -25.31 -4.88 7.72
C MET A 689 -25.35 -6.11 6.81
N VAL A 690 -24.71 -5.97 5.65
CA VAL A 690 -24.38 -7.09 4.75
C VAL A 690 -22.89 -7.14 4.41
N PHE A 691 -22.41 -8.33 4.05
CA PHE A 691 -21.04 -8.52 3.57
C PHE A 691 -20.99 -9.22 2.22
N MET A 692 -20.12 -8.72 1.33
CA MET A 692 -19.92 -9.31 0.00
C MET A 692 -18.44 -9.39 -0.40
N PRO A 693 -17.99 -10.52 -0.97
CA PRO A 693 -16.66 -10.64 -1.54
C PRO A 693 -16.55 -9.94 -2.91
N PHE A 694 -15.38 -9.38 -3.23
CA PHE A 694 -15.17 -8.64 -4.49
C PHE A 694 -14.48 -9.43 -5.61
N HIS A 695 -14.44 -10.75 -5.51
CA HIS A 695 -13.63 -11.63 -6.37
C HIS A 695 -14.36 -12.18 -7.60
N PHE A 696 -15.57 -11.74 -7.89
CA PHE A 696 -16.44 -12.35 -8.90
C PHE A 696 -16.65 -11.45 -10.12
N ALA A 697 -16.82 -12.09 -11.27
CA ALA A 697 -17.10 -11.49 -12.57
C ALA A 697 -17.80 -12.54 -13.45
N GLY A 698 -18.31 -12.10 -14.59
CA GLY A 698 -19.10 -12.92 -15.52
C GLY A 698 -20.57 -12.52 -15.56
N TYR A 699 -21.05 -11.75 -14.59
CA TYR A 699 -22.35 -11.09 -14.62
C TYR A 699 -22.18 -9.59 -14.41
N PHE A 700 -23.06 -8.80 -15.01
CA PHE A 700 -23.10 -7.35 -14.83
C PHE A 700 -24.54 -6.86 -14.77
N GLN A 701 -24.96 -6.39 -13.60
CA GLN A 701 -26.30 -5.87 -13.33
C GLN A 701 -27.42 -6.85 -13.73
N GLY A 702 -27.21 -8.13 -13.43
CA GLY A 702 -28.13 -9.24 -13.67
C GLY A 702 -28.01 -9.89 -15.04
N VAL A 703 -27.20 -9.34 -15.94
CA VAL A 703 -26.98 -9.86 -17.30
C VAL A 703 -25.81 -10.84 -17.30
N ASP A 704 -26.03 -12.04 -17.82
CA ASP A 704 -24.97 -13.04 -18.03
C ASP A 704 -24.04 -12.59 -19.16
N ARG A 705 -22.76 -12.44 -18.84
CA ARG A 705 -21.68 -12.10 -19.78
C ARG A 705 -20.68 -13.24 -19.94
N THR A 706 -20.94 -14.42 -19.36
CA THR A 706 -20.03 -15.54 -19.43
C THR A 706 -19.87 -16.09 -20.85
N GLY A 707 -20.80 -15.78 -21.76
CA GLY A 707 -20.67 -16.05 -23.19
C GLY A 707 -19.65 -15.18 -23.93
N ASN A 708 -19.17 -14.09 -23.32
CA ASN A 708 -18.15 -13.21 -23.92
C ASN A 708 -16.72 -13.76 -23.74
N PHE A 709 -16.52 -14.79 -22.92
CA PHE A 709 -15.22 -15.45 -22.83
C PHE A 709 -14.88 -16.15 -24.15
N PRO A 710 -13.63 -16.06 -24.65
CA PRO A 710 -13.16 -16.93 -25.72
C PRO A 710 -13.44 -18.41 -25.44
N ALA A 711 -13.70 -19.18 -26.49
CA ALA A 711 -14.01 -20.60 -26.38
C ALA A 711 -12.95 -21.33 -25.53
N GLY A 712 -13.40 -22.14 -24.55
CA GLY A 712 -12.52 -22.89 -23.65
C GLY A 712 -11.89 -22.10 -22.50
N THR A 713 -12.13 -20.79 -22.39
CA THR A 713 -11.50 -19.93 -21.36
C THR A 713 -12.46 -19.50 -20.24
N LYS A 714 -13.75 -19.86 -20.34
CA LYS A 714 -14.74 -19.55 -19.30
C LYS A 714 -14.31 -20.13 -17.94
N PRO A 715 -14.27 -19.34 -16.87
CA PRO A 715 -13.88 -19.82 -15.55
C PRO A 715 -14.93 -20.77 -14.93
N PHE A 716 -14.49 -21.59 -13.97
CA PHE A 716 -15.35 -22.54 -13.25
C PHE A 716 -16.27 -21.86 -12.23
N ALA A 717 -15.89 -20.68 -11.72
CA ALA A 717 -16.73 -19.84 -10.89
C ALA A 717 -17.07 -18.53 -11.61
N SER A 718 -18.29 -18.03 -11.43
CA SER A 718 -18.76 -16.77 -12.02
C SER A 718 -19.75 -16.08 -11.09
N GLY A 719 -19.92 -14.78 -11.27
CA GLY A 719 -20.87 -14.00 -10.48
C GLY A 719 -20.79 -12.51 -10.77
N GLU A 720 -21.55 -11.73 -10.02
CA GLU A 720 -21.49 -10.26 -10.06
C GLU A 720 -20.28 -9.77 -9.25
N SER A 721 -19.64 -8.69 -9.71
CA SER A 721 -18.68 -7.98 -8.87
C SER A 721 -19.40 -7.05 -7.90
N VAL A 722 -19.09 -7.13 -6.60
CA VAL A 722 -19.62 -6.14 -5.64
C VAL A 722 -19.20 -4.71 -5.99
N ASN A 723 -18.10 -4.55 -6.73
CA ASN A 723 -17.61 -3.23 -7.15
C ASN A 723 -18.55 -2.50 -8.12
N THR A 724 -19.54 -3.21 -8.67
CA THR A 724 -20.63 -2.58 -9.42
C THR A 724 -21.52 -1.73 -8.51
N VAL A 725 -21.70 -2.11 -7.23
CA VAL A 725 -22.56 -1.43 -6.25
C VAL A 725 -21.81 -0.75 -5.11
N THR A 726 -20.47 -0.83 -5.07
CA THR A 726 -19.69 -0.01 -4.12
C THR A 726 -19.92 1.48 -4.37
N ASN A 727 -20.18 2.19 -3.28
CA ASN A 727 -20.55 3.59 -3.30
C ASN A 727 -19.42 4.48 -3.84
N TYR A 728 -19.79 5.68 -4.31
CA TYR A 728 -18.86 6.75 -4.65
C TYR A 728 -18.11 7.21 -3.40
N GLY A 729 -16.78 7.35 -3.53
CA GLY A 729 -15.93 7.97 -2.54
C GLY A 729 -14.46 7.63 -2.77
N TYR A 730 -13.58 8.58 -2.45
CA TYR A 730 -12.14 8.46 -2.72
C TYR A 730 -11.32 9.18 -1.65
N ASP A 731 -10.19 8.61 -1.23
CA ASP A 731 -9.30 9.24 -0.27
C ASP A 731 -8.80 10.61 -0.74
N ILE A 732 -8.81 11.59 0.15
CA ILE A 732 -8.47 13.00 -0.15
C ILE A 732 -7.03 13.23 -0.62
N ILE A 733 -6.10 12.32 -0.29
CA ILE A 733 -4.68 12.41 -0.66
C ILE A 733 -4.31 11.46 -1.80
N THR A 734 -4.82 10.24 -1.79
CA THR A 734 -4.36 9.14 -2.67
C THR A 734 -5.38 8.73 -3.74
N GLN A 735 -6.63 9.18 -3.63
CA GLN A 735 -7.74 8.78 -4.47
C GLN A 735 -8.04 7.26 -4.46
N ILE A 736 -7.60 6.54 -3.41
CA ILE A 736 -8.02 5.17 -3.15
C ILE A 736 -9.54 5.14 -2.90
N PRO A 737 -10.31 4.25 -3.54
CA PRO A 737 -11.76 4.25 -3.41
C PRO A 737 -12.26 3.78 -2.03
N GLU A 738 -13.36 4.39 -1.57
CA GLU A 738 -14.11 4.05 -0.36
C GLU A 738 -14.93 2.76 -0.60
N THR A 739 -14.29 1.61 -0.45
CA THR A 739 -14.95 0.30 -0.71
C THR A 739 -15.28 -0.47 0.55
N LYS A 740 -14.89 0.02 1.74
CA LYS A 740 -15.02 -0.71 3.01
C LYS A 740 -16.19 -0.28 3.89
N GLY A 741 -16.84 0.82 3.55
CA GLY A 741 -18.11 1.25 4.11
C GLY A 741 -18.95 1.91 3.03
N GLY A 742 -20.26 1.81 3.15
CA GLY A 742 -21.21 2.35 2.19
C GLY A 742 -22.62 1.90 2.54
N LEU A 743 -23.59 2.39 1.78
CA LEU A 743 -25.00 2.06 1.99
C LEU A 743 -25.56 1.27 0.81
N CYS A 744 -26.48 0.37 1.10
CA CYS A 744 -27.27 -0.31 0.09
C CYS A 744 -28.73 -0.49 0.55
N ARG A 745 -29.56 -0.94 -0.38
CA ARG A 745 -30.88 -1.53 -0.09
C ARG A 745 -30.98 -2.88 -0.75
N ILE A 746 -31.77 -3.76 -0.15
CA ILE A 746 -31.95 -5.14 -0.64
C ILE A 746 -33.41 -5.39 -1.03
N GLU A 747 -33.57 -6.26 -2.01
CA GLU A 747 -34.85 -6.61 -2.61
C GLU A 747 -34.82 -8.11 -2.97
N LYS A 748 -35.93 -8.82 -2.78
CA LYS A 748 -36.04 -10.21 -3.24
C LYS A 748 -36.07 -10.23 -4.77
N ALA A 749 -35.25 -11.09 -5.39
CA ALA A 749 -35.14 -11.19 -6.85
C ALA A 749 -36.08 -12.22 -7.47
#